data_AF-A0A8T7GVC6-F1
#
_entry.id   AF-A0A8T7GVC6-F1
#
_cell.length_a   1.000
_cell.length_b   1.000
_cell.length_c   1.000
_cell.angle_alpha   90.00
_cell.angle_beta   90.00
_cell.angle_gamma   90.00
#
_symmetry.space_group_name_H-M   'P 1'
#
loop_
_entity.id
_entity.type
_entity.pdbx_description
1 polymer ?
#
loop_
_entity_poly.entity_id
_entity_poly.type
_entity_poly.pdbx_seq_one_letter_code
_entity_poly.pdbx_strand_id
1 'polypeptide(L)'
;MKALIVVGYNSPMIEAARRAVEAEGLSDIIDVRPPSKPPAGGETPEIVVLYTPTMPRWLDTRSARIIAPAAEELAGAARGPAEVVARLTAYVRMGGVENLRLLARYIAYLLGLGSEEPPPPRRLPWHGIWHPRLGLHASTSSYLEHYGGWGCYAGILFHRSWWLYGNTEPVEALVEALEGEGVGAVPVFTTAHRGPMGEPSAEDSIREFLLAGGRPVVDVAVDMLSFLLLDHGGSGEGVELLKRLGVPVVKAVRDSRQSIREWLGSTGITPQSLIYEVVMPELDGVIEPVLLAGSVRMEGWRRLEAYRPHARYIARRVKAWSRLRRKPPSERRIALILNNPPCKMLEATVGVALGLDALETVVRILHRLRGLGYRVEGRLPASGQELADMILEKRAVSEFRWTSPRDIVERGGCLALIPVEKYMEWFNELPEEKRREMIEWWGDPRRPSGPLAAALYKGCFVVPGLRFGNIVVMPQPKFGCAGPACDGTVCKILHNPRVPPPHQWLAVYRWVTRVFDADLIIHVGTHGSLEFRPGKRVGLSPLCWPEITIDDKPFAYIYAVTNPMEAVVAKRRAYAVIVDHVHPPLELRLEGLEALEEALNEYREARGKGDEARAAEALKRLREEASKAGIPLPGSLSGEELAEEVHRFIDRARMSMVEHGLHVFGDTSPRTAASTAVAIVSHGPPWPPLIDRLEEWLRGRGVCSHDCRGLAARLAEEALAMLLQQGVQSGMLTPSLLAKVLEEATSRLVGA
;
A
#
# COMPACT_ATOMS: atom_id res chain seq x y z
N MET A 1 -40.15 -20.33 -27.46
CA MET A 1 -39.76 -19.87 -26.10
C MET A 1 -40.97 -19.28 -25.39
N LYS A 2 -41.28 -19.71 -24.15
CA LYS A 2 -42.43 -19.20 -23.37
C LYS A 2 -42.02 -18.38 -22.14
N ALA A 3 -40.83 -18.60 -21.60
CA ALA A 3 -40.31 -17.83 -20.49
C ALA A 3 -38.85 -17.40 -20.72
N LEU A 4 -38.47 -16.29 -20.10
CA LEU A 4 -37.15 -15.69 -20.22
C LEU A 4 -36.61 -15.29 -18.86
N ILE A 5 -35.40 -15.76 -18.54
CA ILE A 5 -34.63 -15.32 -17.37
C ILE A 5 -33.49 -14.45 -17.87
N VAL A 6 -33.50 -13.17 -17.51
CA VAL A 6 -32.43 -12.23 -17.84
C VAL A 6 -31.54 -12.04 -16.62
N VAL A 7 -30.26 -12.36 -16.76
CA VAL A 7 -29.27 -12.29 -15.67
C VAL A 7 -28.17 -11.30 -16.06
N GLY A 8 -27.81 -10.42 -15.13
CA GLY A 8 -26.82 -9.37 -15.31
C GLY A 8 -25.48 -9.84 -15.92
N TYR A 9 -24.79 -8.90 -16.57
CA TYR A 9 -23.60 -9.18 -17.35
C TYR A 9 -22.47 -9.78 -16.50
N ASN A 10 -21.68 -10.70 -17.09
CA ASN A 10 -20.54 -11.38 -16.48
C ASN A 10 -20.87 -12.30 -15.28
N SER A 11 -22.14 -12.56 -14.98
CA SER A 11 -22.52 -13.37 -13.81
C SER A 11 -22.41 -14.88 -14.07
N PRO A 12 -21.72 -15.66 -13.21
CA PRO A 12 -21.70 -17.12 -13.32
C PRO A 12 -23.08 -17.76 -13.11
N MET A 13 -24.04 -17.01 -12.56
CA MET A 13 -25.44 -17.44 -12.45
C MET A 13 -26.05 -17.76 -13.82
N ILE A 14 -25.60 -17.13 -14.91
CA ILE A 14 -26.09 -17.44 -16.27
C ILE A 14 -25.88 -18.91 -16.59
N GLU A 15 -24.67 -19.42 -16.39
CA GLU A 15 -24.33 -20.82 -16.63
C GLU A 15 -25.07 -21.75 -15.67
N ALA A 16 -25.10 -21.40 -14.39
CA ALA A 16 -25.80 -22.18 -13.38
C ALA A 16 -27.31 -22.31 -13.68
N ALA A 17 -27.95 -21.23 -14.13
CA ALA A 17 -29.35 -21.21 -14.50
C ALA A 17 -29.61 -22.00 -15.79
N ARG A 18 -28.72 -21.92 -16.79
CA ARG A 18 -28.80 -22.76 -18.00
C ARG A 18 -28.75 -24.24 -17.67
N ARG A 19 -27.76 -24.66 -16.87
CA ARG A 19 -27.65 -26.05 -16.41
C ARG A 19 -28.84 -26.48 -15.58
N ALA A 20 -29.38 -25.60 -14.74
CA ALA A 20 -30.58 -25.90 -13.96
C ALA A 20 -31.81 -26.11 -14.86
N VAL A 21 -32.02 -25.26 -15.86
CA VAL A 21 -33.10 -25.40 -16.85
C VAL A 21 -32.93 -26.68 -17.67
N GLU A 22 -31.71 -26.97 -18.13
CA GLU A 22 -31.37 -28.18 -18.89
C GLU A 22 -31.61 -29.46 -18.07
N ALA A 23 -31.17 -29.47 -16.79
CA ALA A 23 -31.38 -30.60 -15.89
C ALA A 23 -32.86 -30.91 -15.60
N GLU A 24 -33.74 -29.93 -15.78
CA GLU A 24 -35.19 -30.11 -15.68
C GLU A 24 -35.86 -30.38 -17.05
N GLY A 25 -35.09 -30.45 -18.14
CA GLY A 25 -35.61 -30.69 -19.50
C GLY A 25 -36.43 -29.51 -20.07
N LEU A 26 -36.16 -28.29 -19.62
CA LEU A 26 -36.97 -27.10 -19.93
C LEU A 26 -36.32 -26.13 -20.94
N SER A 27 -35.23 -26.52 -21.60
CA SER A 27 -34.43 -25.65 -22.49
C SER A 27 -35.20 -25.11 -23.70
N ASP A 28 -36.21 -25.83 -24.21
CA ASP A 28 -37.06 -25.35 -25.31
C ASP A 28 -38.12 -24.33 -24.87
N ILE A 29 -38.36 -24.24 -23.55
CA ILE A 29 -39.43 -23.46 -22.93
C ILE A 29 -38.86 -22.20 -22.26
N ILE A 30 -37.79 -22.36 -21.48
CA ILE A 30 -37.16 -21.33 -20.66
C ILE A 30 -35.79 -21.00 -21.25
N ASP A 31 -35.61 -19.75 -21.66
CA ASP A 31 -34.30 -19.27 -22.11
C ASP A 31 -33.63 -18.43 -21.01
N VAL A 32 -32.29 -18.51 -20.93
CA VAL A 32 -31.47 -17.76 -19.97
C VAL A 32 -30.42 -16.95 -20.72
N ARG A 33 -30.52 -15.62 -20.60
CA ARG A 33 -29.68 -14.70 -21.39
C ARG A 33 -29.09 -13.54 -20.58
N PRO A 34 -27.91 -13.04 -21.00
CA PRO A 34 -27.45 -11.73 -20.56
C PRO A 34 -28.25 -10.60 -21.25
N PRO A 35 -28.38 -9.41 -20.63
CA PRO A 35 -28.98 -8.23 -21.23
C PRO A 35 -28.38 -7.80 -22.58
N SER A 36 -27.17 -8.24 -22.90
CA SER A 36 -26.45 -7.85 -24.13
C SER A 36 -26.73 -8.73 -25.35
N LYS A 37 -27.45 -9.85 -25.22
CA LYS A 37 -27.66 -10.82 -26.31
C LYS A 37 -29.16 -11.03 -26.53
N PRO A 38 -29.79 -10.36 -27.52
CA PRO A 38 -31.21 -10.57 -27.82
C PRO A 38 -31.48 -12.01 -28.31
N PRO A 39 -32.73 -12.49 -28.25
CA PRO A 39 -33.14 -13.74 -28.89
C PRO A 39 -33.04 -13.63 -30.42
N ALA A 40 -32.84 -14.76 -31.10
CA ALA A 40 -32.67 -14.81 -32.57
C ALA A 40 -33.98 -14.58 -33.36
N GLY A 41 -35.13 -14.52 -32.67
CA GLY A 41 -36.44 -14.20 -33.22
C GLY A 41 -37.22 -13.28 -32.28
N GLY A 42 -38.19 -12.53 -32.81
CA GLY A 42 -39.03 -11.57 -32.09
C GLY A 42 -40.09 -12.20 -31.16
N GLU A 43 -39.79 -13.35 -30.56
CA GLU A 43 -40.72 -14.02 -29.65
C GLU A 43 -40.87 -13.21 -28.37
N THR A 44 -42.11 -12.97 -27.95
CA THR A 44 -42.40 -12.28 -26.70
C THR A 44 -42.75 -13.30 -25.61
N PRO A 45 -41.95 -13.40 -24.54
CA PRO A 45 -42.17 -14.39 -23.48
C PRO A 45 -43.42 -14.06 -22.65
N GLU A 46 -44.15 -15.10 -22.20
CA GLU A 46 -45.30 -14.97 -21.30
C GLU A 46 -44.87 -14.65 -19.86
N ILE A 47 -43.69 -15.15 -19.45
CA ILE A 47 -43.10 -14.94 -18.12
C ILE A 47 -41.67 -14.41 -18.27
N VAL A 48 -41.37 -13.31 -17.59
CA VAL A 48 -40.04 -12.71 -17.56
C VAL A 48 -39.54 -12.61 -16.13
N VAL A 49 -38.34 -13.13 -15.87
CA VAL A 49 -37.62 -12.96 -14.60
C VAL A 49 -36.39 -12.11 -14.84
N LEU A 50 -36.24 -11.00 -14.11
CA LEU A 50 -35.18 -10.02 -14.33
C LEU A 50 -34.25 -9.92 -13.13
N TYR A 51 -33.00 -10.34 -13.31
CA TYR A 51 -31.90 -10.12 -12.36
C TYR A 51 -30.82 -9.26 -13.01
N THR A 52 -31.17 -8.02 -13.31
CA THR A 52 -30.33 -7.03 -13.99
C THR A 52 -30.69 -5.65 -13.45
N PRO A 53 -29.72 -4.72 -13.28
CA PRO A 53 -30.02 -3.38 -12.76
C PRO A 53 -30.82 -2.53 -13.76
N THR A 54 -30.81 -2.91 -15.05
CA THR A 54 -31.50 -2.15 -16.10
C THR A 54 -32.30 -3.08 -17.01
N MET A 55 -33.44 -2.56 -17.49
CA MET A 55 -34.29 -3.24 -18.46
C MET A 55 -33.57 -3.34 -19.82
N PRO A 56 -33.42 -4.53 -20.42
CA PRO A 56 -32.81 -4.68 -21.73
C PRO A 56 -33.64 -3.95 -22.81
N ARG A 57 -32.99 -3.13 -23.64
CA ARG A 57 -33.68 -2.33 -24.67
C ARG A 57 -34.45 -3.14 -25.71
N TRP A 58 -34.02 -4.38 -25.96
CA TRP A 58 -34.65 -5.29 -26.92
C TRP A 58 -35.81 -6.08 -26.33
N LEU A 59 -36.01 -6.04 -25.01
CA LEU A 59 -37.02 -6.82 -24.34
C LEU A 59 -38.39 -6.11 -24.42
N ASP A 60 -39.27 -6.60 -25.29
CA ASP A 60 -40.67 -6.18 -25.28
C ASP A 60 -41.43 -6.95 -24.19
N THR A 61 -41.93 -6.20 -23.21
CA THR A 61 -42.67 -6.73 -22.06
C THR A 61 -44.18 -6.53 -22.18
N ARG A 62 -44.68 -5.96 -23.29
CA ARG A 62 -46.10 -5.60 -23.42
C ARG A 62 -47.02 -6.82 -23.31
N SER A 63 -46.66 -7.93 -23.95
CA SER A 63 -47.41 -9.20 -23.93
C SER A 63 -47.04 -10.13 -22.77
N ALA A 64 -46.04 -9.79 -21.95
CA ALA A 64 -45.70 -10.58 -20.77
C ALA A 64 -46.82 -10.50 -19.73
N ARG A 65 -47.34 -11.66 -19.31
CA ARG A 65 -48.35 -11.78 -18.26
C ARG A 65 -47.74 -11.61 -16.87
N ILE A 66 -46.51 -12.09 -16.70
CA ILE A 66 -45.76 -12.01 -15.43
C ILE A 66 -44.39 -11.40 -15.69
N ILE A 67 -44.04 -10.38 -14.91
CA ILE A 67 -42.70 -9.78 -14.87
C ILE A 67 -42.25 -9.76 -13.42
N ALA A 68 -41.20 -10.51 -13.12
CA ALA A 68 -40.63 -10.64 -11.79
C ALA A 68 -39.23 -10.01 -11.73
N PRO A 69 -39.14 -8.71 -11.36
CA PRO A 69 -37.87 -8.05 -11.12
C PRO A 69 -37.29 -8.45 -9.77
N ALA A 70 -36.13 -9.08 -9.79
CA ALA A 70 -35.35 -9.42 -8.60
C ALA A 70 -34.40 -8.29 -8.16
N ALA A 71 -34.04 -7.40 -9.08
CA ALA A 71 -33.29 -6.16 -8.81
C ALA A 71 -34.24 -5.04 -8.35
N GLU A 72 -33.82 -4.27 -7.35
CA GLU A 72 -34.67 -3.22 -6.75
C GLU A 72 -34.92 -2.06 -7.71
N GLU A 73 -33.94 -1.74 -8.57
CA GLU A 73 -34.01 -0.69 -9.57
C GLU A 73 -35.15 -0.90 -10.58
N LEU A 74 -35.59 -2.15 -10.74
CA LEU A 74 -36.68 -2.53 -11.63
C LEU A 74 -37.95 -2.93 -10.88
N ALA A 75 -38.05 -2.68 -9.57
CA ALA A 75 -39.22 -3.06 -8.77
C ALA A 75 -40.54 -2.52 -9.35
N GLY A 76 -40.53 -1.30 -9.88
CA GLY A 76 -41.69 -0.67 -10.54
C GLY A 76 -42.14 -1.35 -11.84
N ALA A 77 -41.33 -2.24 -12.42
CA ALA A 77 -41.68 -3.02 -13.61
C ALA A 77 -42.42 -4.33 -13.29
N ALA A 78 -42.64 -4.64 -12.01
CA ALA A 78 -43.33 -5.85 -11.59
C ALA A 78 -44.75 -5.95 -12.16
N ARG A 79 -45.13 -7.15 -12.64
CA ARG A 79 -46.45 -7.44 -13.20
C ARG A 79 -46.89 -8.86 -12.86
N GLY A 80 -48.16 -9.04 -12.51
CA GLY A 80 -48.77 -10.32 -12.15
C GLY A 80 -49.19 -10.39 -10.68
N PRO A 81 -49.72 -11.54 -10.20
CA PRO A 81 -50.09 -11.71 -8.80
C PRO A 81 -48.90 -11.49 -7.87
N ALA A 82 -49.08 -10.69 -6.81
CA ALA A 82 -48.00 -10.25 -5.93
C ALA A 82 -47.22 -11.42 -5.32
N GLU A 83 -47.92 -12.47 -4.89
CA GLU A 83 -47.31 -13.68 -4.31
C GLU A 83 -46.43 -14.44 -5.32
N VAL A 84 -46.89 -14.54 -6.58
CA VAL A 84 -46.15 -15.21 -7.66
C VAL A 84 -44.87 -14.42 -7.99
N VAL A 85 -44.99 -13.09 -8.13
CA VAL A 85 -43.84 -12.22 -8.38
C VAL A 85 -42.84 -12.30 -7.23
N ALA A 86 -43.31 -12.18 -5.98
CA ALA A 86 -42.47 -12.27 -4.80
C ALA A 86 -41.72 -13.61 -4.73
N ARG A 87 -42.38 -14.72 -5.07
CA ARG A 87 -41.77 -16.06 -5.05
C ARG A 87 -40.74 -16.26 -6.16
N LEU A 88 -41.04 -15.83 -7.39
CA LEU A 88 -40.07 -15.84 -8.50
C LEU A 88 -38.81 -15.02 -8.14
N THR A 89 -39.01 -13.83 -7.61
CA THR A 89 -37.92 -12.96 -7.13
C THR A 89 -37.14 -13.60 -5.97
N ALA A 90 -37.83 -14.28 -5.05
CA ALA A 90 -37.18 -14.93 -3.90
C ALA A 90 -36.24 -16.08 -4.31
N TYR A 91 -36.59 -16.92 -5.29
CA TYR A 91 -35.66 -17.96 -5.76
C TYR A 91 -34.35 -17.36 -6.28
N VAL A 92 -34.45 -16.27 -7.04
CA VAL A 92 -33.29 -15.57 -7.60
C VAL A 92 -32.45 -14.90 -6.50
N ARG A 93 -33.10 -14.19 -5.57
CA ARG A 93 -32.43 -13.49 -4.46
C ARG A 93 -31.74 -14.42 -3.48
N MET A 94 -32.36 -15.55 -3.15
CA MET A 94 -31.73 -16.58 -2.31
C MET A 94 -30.52 -17.21 -3.01
N GLY A 95 -30.60 -17.37 -4.33
CA GLY A 95 -29.53 -17.87 -5.20
C GLY A 95 -29.21 -19.34 -4.98
N GLY A 96 -28.16 -19.82 -5.66
CA GLY A 96 -27.70 -21.21 -5.61
C GLY A 96 -28.40 -22.11 -6.63
N VAL A 97 -27.66 -23.13 -7.11
CA VAL A 97 -28.09 -24.02 -8.20
C VAL A 97 -29.46 -24.67 -7.92
N GLU A 98 -29.68 -25.14 -6.70
CA GLU A 98 -30.95 -25.80 -6.33
C GLU A 98 -32.15 -24.85 -6.41
N ASN A 99 -32.01 -23.60 -5.97
CA ASN A 99 -33.07 -22.61 -6.10
C ASN A 99 -33.34 -22.22 -7.55
N LEU A 100 -32.32 -22.27 -8.42
CA LEU A 100 -32.50 -22.06 -9.87
C LEU A 100 -33.25 -23.23 -10.52
N ARG A 101 -33.06 -24.46 -10.05
CA ARG A 101 -33.88 -25.62 -10.49
C ARG A 101 -35.33 -25.46 -10.05
N LEU A 102 -35.55 -25.09 -8.78
CA LEU A 102 -36.90 -24.82 -8.27
C LEU A 102 -37.57 -23.64 -8.98
N LEU A 103 -36.82 -22.60 -9.35
CA LEU A 103 -37.29 -21.50 -10.18
C LEU A 103 -37.78 -22.00 -11.54
N ALA A 104 -36.98 -22.82 -12.24
CA ALA A 104 -37.34 -23.38 -13.54
C ALA A 104 -38.61 -24.24 -13.44
N ARG A 105 -38.70 -25.11 -12.43
CA ARG A 105 -39.91 -25.91 -12.16
C ARG A 105 -41.12 -25.04 -11.85
N TYR A 106 -40.94 -23.94 -11.12
CA TYR A 106 -42.05 -23.05 -10.77
C TYR A 106 -42.55 -22.28 -11.99
N ILE A 107 -41.65 -21.83 -12.86
CA ILE A 107 -42.01 -21.26 -14.16
C ILE A 107 -42.81 -22.28 -15.01
N ALA A 108 -42.36 -23.54 -15.08
CA ALA A 108 -43.07 -24.59 -15.82
C ALA A 108 -44.48 -24.84 -15.24
N TYR A 109 -44.63 -24.86 -13.91
CA TYR A 109 -45.92 -24.95 -13.24
C TYR A 109 -46.85 -23.77 -13.61
N LEU A 110 -46.36 -22.53 -13.59
CA LEU A 110 -47.13 -21.34 -13.97
C LEU A 110 -47.55 -21.32 -15.46
N LEU A 111 -46.84 -22.06 -16.31
CA LEU A 111 -47.18 -22.26 -17.73
C LEU A 111 -48.13 -23.45 -17.95
N GLY A 112 -48.55 -24.15 -16.89
CA GLY A 112 -49.44 -25.32 -16.97
C GLY A 112 -48.73 -26.58 -17.47
N LEU A 113 -47.40 -26.63 -17.40
CA LEU A 113 -46.58 -27.76 -17.89
C LEU A 113 -46.16 -28.73 -16.77
N GLY A 114 -46.37 -28.36 -15.50
CA GLY A 114 -46.07 -29.19 -14.33
C GLY A 114 -47.34 -29.60 -13.57
N SER A 115 -47.33 -30.80 -12.98
CA SER A 115 -48.47 -31.35 -12.22
C SER A 115 -48.49 -31.00 -10.74
N GLU A 116 -47.34 -30.62 -10.17
CA GLU A 116 -47.19 -30.26 -8.76
C GLU A 116 -46.52 -28.91 -8.61
N GLU A 117 -46.98 -28.13 -7.62
CA GLU A 117 -46.35 -26.86 -7.27
C GLU A 117 -45.03 -27.11 -6.53
N PRO A 118 -43.88 -26.62 -7.04
CA PRO A 118 -42.58 -26.77 -6.37
C PRO A 118 -42.56 -26.13 -4.97
N PRO A 119 -41.74 -26.59 -4.03
CA PRO A 119 -41.62 -25.99 -2.69
C PRO A 119 -41.01 -24.58 -2.73
N PRO A 120 -41.20 -23.72 -1.70
CA PRO A 120 -40.59 -22.39 -1.65
C PRO A 120 -39.05 -22.42 -1.69
N PRO A 121 -38.38 -21.28 -1.96
CA PRO A 121 -36.92 -21.20 -2.03
C PRO A 121 -36.25 -21.75 -0.76
N ARG A 122 -35.22 -22.57 -0.95
CA ARG A 122 -34.39 -23.05 0.14
C ARG A 122 -33.54 -21.92 0.70
N ARG A 123 -33.51 -21.83 2.04
CA ARG A 123 -32.64 -20.89 2.76
C ARG A 123 -31.20 -21.39 2.71
N LEU A 124 -30.35 -20.64 2.02
CA LEU A 124 -28.90 -20.85 2.01
C LEU A 124 -28.24 -19.78 2.87
N PRO A 125 -27.18 -20.08 3.64
CA PRO A 125 -26.49 -19.09 4.44
C PRO A 125 -26.00 -17.90 3.62
N TRP A 126 -25.98 -16.73 4.24
CA TRP A 126 -25.45 -15.50 3.63
C TRP A 126 -23.93 -15.40 3.73
N HIS A 127 -23.37 -15.98 4.79
CA HIS A 127 -21.95 -16.20 5.00
C HIS A 127 -21.74 -17.54 5.70
N GLY A 128 -20.51 -18.02 5.73
CA GLY A 128 -20.17 -19.29 6.36
C GLY A 128 -18.81 -19.80 5.90
N ILE A 129 -18.36 -20.89 6.51
CA ILE A 129 -17.12 -21.55 6.09
C ILE A 129 -17.47 -22.59 5.04
N TRP A 130 -16.85 -22.52 3.86
CA TRP A 130 -16.97 -23.55 2.83
C TRP A 130 -15.58 -24.06 2.45
N HIS A 131 -15.28 -25.29 2.83
CA HIS A 131 -14.02 -25.95 2.47
C HIS A 131 -14.23 -26.92 1.30
N PRO A 132 -13.38 -26.90 0.25
CA PRO A 132 -13.55 -27.74 -0.93
C PRO A 132 -13.73 -29.23 -0.65
N ARG A 133 -13.04 -29.75 0.38
CA ARG A 133 -13.09 -31.18 0.77
C ARG A 133 -14.09 -31.51 1.88
N LEU A 134 -14.48 -30.54 2.69
CA LEU A 134 -15.33 -30.78 3.88
C LEU A 134 -16.75 -30.23 3.74
N GLY A 135 -16.99 -29.39 2.73
CA GLY A 135 -18.28 -28.76 2.50
C GLY A 135 -18.52 -27.56 3.41
N LEU A 136 -19.80 -27.33 3.71
CA LEU A 136 -20.29 -26.15 4.42
C LEU A 136 -20.30 -26.37 5.93
N HIS A 137 -19.80 -25.40 6.68
CA HIS A 137 -19.85 -25.36 8.14
C HIS A 137 -20.46 -24.03 8.63
N ALA A 138 -21.33 -24.14 9.63
CA ALA A 138 -22.07 -23.00 10.18
C ALA A 138 -21.28 -22.18 11.22
N SER A 139 -20.20 -22.72 11.78
CA SER A 139 -19.39 -22.02 12.79
C SER A 139 -17.93 -22.45 12.71
N THR A 140 -17.03 -21.57 13.19
CA THR A 140 -15.59 -21.87 13.27
C THR A 140 -15.29 -23.06 14.16
N SER A 141 -16.00 -23.23 15.28
CA SER A 141 -15.81 -24.38 16.17
C SER A 141 -16.13 -25.70 15.47
N SER A 142 -17.30 -25.79 14.83
CA SER A 142 -17.70 -27.00 14.08
C SER A 142 -16.73 -27.33 12.95
N TYR A 143 -16.18 -26.31 12.29
CA TYR A 143 -15.17 -26.49 11.25
C TYR A 143 -13.85 -27.03 11.83
N LEU A 144 -13.33 -26.40 12.88
CA LEU A 144 -12.05 -26.78 13.48
C LEU A 144 -12.09 -28.12 14.22
N GLU A 145 -13.26 -28.63 14.61
CA GLU A 145 -13.42 -30.00 15.11
C GLU A 145 -13.03 -31.05 14.06
N HIS A 146 -13.35 -30.80 12.78
CA HIS A 146 -13.08 -31.71 11.68
C HIS A 146 -11.78 -31.40 10.93
N TYR A 147 -11.33 -30.15 10.99
CA TYR A 147 -10.19 -29.63 10.23
C TYR A 147 -9.00 -29.21 11.12
N GLY A 148 -9.08 -29.38 12.44
CA GLY A 148 -8.07 -28.95 13.39
C GLY A 148 -6.71 -29.62 13.23
N GLY A 149 -5.73 -29.18 14.02
CA GLY A 149 -4.39 -29.78 14.10
C GLY A 149 -3.29 -29.07 13.30
N TRP A 150 -3.59 -27.96 12.62
CA TRP A 150 -2.59 -27.17 11.91
C TRP A 150 -1.76 -26.28 12.84
N GLY A 151 -0.49 -26.08 12.48
CA GLY A 151 0.45 -25.24 13.22
C GLY A 151 0.17 -23.74 13.10
N CYS A 152 -0.54 -23.30 12.08
CA CYS A 152 -1.08 -21.94 11.92
C CYS A 152 -2.27 -21.96 10.94
N TYR A 153 -3.08 -20.91 10.95
CA TYR A 153 -4.28 -20.82 10.10
C TYR A 153 -4.34 -19.52 9.29
N ALA A 154 -4.90 -19.58 8.10
CA ALA A 154 -5.16 -18.44 7.23
C ALA A 154 -6.66 -18.32 6.94
N GLY A 155 -7.25 -17.16 7.25
CA GLY A 155 -8.64 -16.87 6.89
C GLY A 155 -8.73 -16.43 5.44
N ILE A 156 -9.64 -16.96 4.63
CA ILE A 156 -9.81 -16.56 3.23
C ILE A 156 -11.20 -15.96 3.08
N LEU A 157 -11.31 -14.68 2.74
CA LEU A 157 -12.58 -14.01 2.50
C LEU A 157 -12.87 -14.00 1.00
N PHE A 158 -14.01 -14.55 0.58
CA PHE A 158 -14.41 -14.58 -0.84
C PHE A 158 -15.91 -14.37 -1.04
N HIS A 159 -16.31 -14.05 -2.27
CA HIS A 159 -17.71 -13.73 -2.59
C HIS A 159 -18.61 -14.96 -2.49
N ARG A 160 -19.75 -14.83 -1.79
CA ARG A 160 -20.82 -15.85 -1.71
C ARG A 160 -21.24 -16.36 -3.08
N SER A 161 -21.31 -15.49 -4.09
CA SER A 161 -21.69 -15.84 -5.45
C SER A 161 -20.78 -16.89 -6.09
N TRP A 162 -19.51 -16.97 -5.67
CA TRP A 162 -18.58 -17.97 -6.20
C TRP A 162 -18.95 -19.35 -5.69
N TRP A 163 -19.25 -19.47 -4.40
CA TRP A 163 -19.75 -20.71 -3.80
C TRP A 163 -21.09 -21.13 -4.40
N LEU A 164 -22.07 -20.21 -4.49
CA LEU A 164 -23.42 -20.54 -4.99
C LEU A 164 -23.44 -21.09 -6.41
N TYR A 165 -22.53 -20.61 -7.27
CA TYR A 165 -22.54 -20.88 -8.70
C TYR A 165 -21.32 -21.66 -9.18
N GLY A 166 -20.52 -22.22 -8.27
CA GLY A 166 -19.40 -23.11 -8.59
C GLY A 166 -18.23 -22.43 -9.32
N ASN A 167 -17.99 -21.13 -9.07
CA ASN A 167 -16.85 -20.38 -9.61
C ASN A 167 -15.71 -20.33 -8.59
N THR A 168 -15.39 -21.47 -7.99
CA THR A 168 -14.57 -21.62 -6.77
C THR A 168 -13.11 -21.98 -7.02
N GLU A 169 -12.69 -22.16 -8.27
CA GLU A 169 -11.33 -22.59 -8.65
C GLU A 169 -10.21 -21.78 -7.95
N PRO A 170 -10.28 -20.43 -7.83
CA PRO A 170 -9.26 -19.68 -7.10
C PRO A 170 -9.19 -19.99 -5.60
N VAL A 171 -10.34 -20.27 -4.97
CA VAL A 171 -10.43 -20.64 -3.55
C VAL A 171 -9.81 -22.03 -3.35
N GLU A 172 -10.16 -22.98 -4.22
CA GLU A 172 -9.62 -24.34 -4.20
C GLU A 172 -8.10 -24.35 -4.36
N ALA A 173 -7.58 -23.60 -5.35
CA ALA A 173 -6.14 -23.52 -5.60
C ALA A 173 -5.38 -22.91 -4.42
N LEU A 174 -5.96 -21.92 -3.74
CA LEU A 174 -5.34 -21.29 -2.57
C LEU A 174 -5.40 -22.19 -1.33
N VAL A 175 -6.53 -22.87 -1.08
CA VAL A 175 -6.66 -23.86 0.00
C VAL A 175 -5.62 -24.96 -0.18
N GLU A 176 -5.53 -25.57 -1.36
CA GLU A 176 -4.55 -26.61 -1.67
C GLU A 176 -3.11 -26.12 -1.46
N ALA A 177 -2.81 -24.89 -1.89
CA ALA A 177 -1.48 -24.30 -1.73
C ALA A 177 -1.12 -24.03 -0.26
N LEU A 178 -2.06 -23.54 0.55
CA LEU A 178 -1.86 -23.31 1.98
C LEU A 178 -1.61 -24.62 2.72
N GLU A 179 -2.44 -25.63 2.46
CA GLU A 179 -2.29 -26.97 3.05
C GLU A 179 -0.96 -27.61 2.69
N GLY A 180 -0.54 -27.48 1.42
CA GLY A 180 0.76 -27.95 0.94
C GLY A 180 1.95 -27.25 1.62
N GLU A 181 1.77 -26.02 2.10
CA GLU A 181 2.76 -25.29 2.90
C GLU A 181 2.66 -25.56 4.40
N GLY A 182 1.71 -26.39 4.85
CA GLY A 182 1.48 -26.69 6.27
C GLY A 182 0.66 -25.64 7.01
N VAL A 183 -0.11 -24.81 6.30
CA VAL A 183 -1.00 -23.79 6.84
C VAL A 183 -2.45 -24.24 6.67
N GLY A 184 -3.23 -24.27 7.75
CA GLY A 184 -4.66 -24.58 7.67
C GLY A 184 -5.45 -23.44 7.05
N ALA A 185 -6.39 -23.74 6.14
CA ALA A 185 -7.25 -22.73 5.53
C ALA A 185 -8.60 -22.60 6.27
N VAL A 186 -9.09 -21.37 6.45
CA VAL A 186 -10.45 -21.06 6.93
C VAL A 186 -11.18 -20.25 5.85
N PRO A 187 -11.72 -20.90 4.80
CA PRO A 187 -12.39 -20.24 3.68
C PRO A 187 -13.81 -19.79 4.04
N VAL A 188 -13.99 -18.48 4.22
CA VAL A 188 -15.25 -17.82 4.59
C VAL A 188 -15.83 -17.11 3.37
N PHE A 189 -17.01 -17.53 2.93
CA PHE A 189 -17.75 -16.77 1.94
C PHE A 189 -18.61 -15.69 2.60
N THR A 190 -18.84 -14.57 1.91
CA THR A 190 -19.66 -13.46 2.39
C THR A 190 -20.29 -12.67 1.24
N THR A 191 -21.35 -11.91 1.54
CA THR A 191 -21.95 -10.90 0.65
C THR A 191 -21.16 -9.59 0.61
N ALA A 192 -20.13 -9.44 1.45
CA ALA A 192 -19.22 -8.30 1.59
C ALA A 192 -19.88 -7.00 2.11
N HIS A 193 -21.11 -6.71 1.71
CA HIS A 193 -21.84 -5.51 2.11
C HIS A 193 -23.17 -5.87 2.75
N ARG A 194 -23.65 -5.00 3.65
CA ARG A 194 -24.97 -5.17 4.25
C ARG A 194 -26.04 -4.89 3.21
N GLY A 195 -26.96 -5.84 3.05
CA GLY A 195 -28.08 -5.71 2.12
C GLY A 195 -29.42 -5.50 2.85
N PRO A 196 -30.49 -5.26 2.07
CA PRO A 196 -31.82 -4.96 2.59
C PRO A 196 -32.49 -6.16 3.26
N MET A 197 -31.99 -7.39 3.06
CA MET A 197 -32.50 -8.61 3.68
C MET A 197 -31.71 -8.99 4.94
N GLY A 198 -30.88 -8.08 5.46
CA GLY A 198 -30.03 -8.33 6.63
C GLY A 198 -28.81 -9.17 6.29
N GLU A 199 -28.36 -9.17 5.03
CA GLU A 199 -27.12 -9.83 4.64
C GLU A 199 -25.93 -9.27 5.45
N PRO A 200 -25.00 -10.12 5.91
CA PRO A 200 -23.84 -9.72 6.69
C PRO A 200 -22.79 -9.02 5.82
N SER A 201 -22.10 -8.04 6.39
CA SER A 201 -20.94 -7.44 5.74
C SER A 201 -19.70 -8.34 5.84
N ALA A 202 -18.62 -7.95 5.16
CA ALA A 202 -17.31 -8.56 5.37
C ALA A 202 -16.87 -8.44 6.83
N GLU A 203 -17.11 -7.29 7.47
CA GLU A 203 -16.81 -7.07 8.88
C GLU A 203 -17.57 -8.03 9.81
N ASP A 204 -18.87 -8.25 9.57
CA ASP A 204 -19.66 -9.21 10.34
C ASP A 204 -19.10 -10.62 10.21
N SER A 205 -18.67 -10.98 9.00
CA SER A 205 -18.07 -12.28 8.70
C SER A 205 -16.69 -12.43 9.37
N ILE A 206 -15.89 -11.37 9.44
CA ILE A 206 -14.63 -11.35 10.21
C ILE A 206 -14.92 -11.54 11.70
N ARG A 207 -15.91 -10.83 12.25
CA ARG A 207 -16.30 -10.94 13.66
C ARG A 207 -16.73 -12.35 14.04
N GLU A 208 -17.50 -13.00 13.17
CA GLU A 208 -18.08 -14.30 13.45
C GLU A 208 -17.12 -15.47 13.21
N PHE A 209 -16.36 -15.43 12.11
CA PHE A 209 -15.58 -16.59 11.68
C PHE A 209 -14.08 -16.50 11.97
N LEU A 210 -13.52 -15.28 12.04
CA LEU A 210 -12.08 -15.08 12.23
C LEU A 210 -11.71 -14.69 13.66
N LEU A 211 -12.69 -14.40 14.51
CA LEU A 211 -12.52 -14.14 15.93
C LEU A 211 -13.27 -15.19 16.77
N ALA A 212 -12.66 -15.64 17.86
CA ALA A 212 -13.30 -16.44 18.90
C ALA A 212 -12.95 -15.88 20.27
N GLY A 213 -13.97 -15.53 21.07
CA GLY A 213 -13.76 -14.89 22.38
C GLY A 213 -12.96 -13.58 22.32
N GLY A 214 -13.11 -12.83 21.21
CA GLY A 214 -12.37 -11.58 20.97
C GLY A 214 -10.90 -11.76 20.57
N ARG A 215 -10.43 -13.00 20.33
CA ARG A 215 -9.08 -13.29 19.85
C ARG A 215 -9.10 -13.85 18.43
N PRO A 216 -8.09 -13.57 17.60
CA PRO A 216 -8.00 -14.13 16.26
C PRO A 216 -7.80 -15.64 16.31
N VAL A 217 -8.59 -16.36 15.50
CA VAL A 217 -8.40 -17.81 15.25
C VAL A 217 -7.43 -18.09 14.10
N VAL A 218 -7.01 -17.05 13.39
CA VAL A 218 -6.09 -17.09 12.25
C VAL A 218 -4.84 -16.25 12.52
N ASP A 219 -3.77 -16.51 11.79
CA ASP A 219 -2.51 -15.78 11.86
C ASP A 219 -2.41 -14.69 10.79
N VAL A 220 -3.10 -14.88 9.66
CA VAL A 220 -3.16 -14.00 8.48
C VAL A 220 -4.56 -14.11 7.86
N ALA A 221 -5.09 -13.02 7.32
CA ALA A 221 -6.28 -13.02 6.47
C ALA A 221 -5.90 -12.78 5.00
N VAL A 222 -6.56 -13.47 4.08
CA VAL A 222 -6.43 -13.32 2.63
C VAL A 222 -7.74 -12.77 2.10
N ASP A 223 -7.69 -11.56 1.55
CA ASP A 223 -8.83 -10.90 0.94
C ASP A 223 -8.90 -11.20 -0.56
N MET A 224 -9.93 -11.96 -0.97
CA MET A 224 -10.32 -12.21 -2.36
C MET A 224 -11.62 -11.45 -2.74
N LEU A 225 -12.10 -10.56 -1.88
CA LEU A 225 -13.26 -9.71 -2.18
C LEU A 225 -12.86 -8.59 -3.16
N SER A 226 -13.84 -7.81 -3.59
CA SER A 226 -13.60 -6.62 -4.41
C SER A 226 -14.14 -5.41 -3.65
N PHE A 227 -13.65 -4.22 -4.02
CA PHE A 227 -13.97 -2.95 -3.37
C PHE A 227 -13.32 -2.83 -1.98
N LEU A 228 -13.88 -1.95 -1.15
CA LEU A 228 -13.45 -1.77 0.23
C LEU A 228 -13.80 -3.01 1.05
N LEU A 229 -12.89 -3.42 1.93
CA LEU A 229 -13.11 -4.44 2.93
C LEU A 229 -13.95 -3.90 4.10
N LEU A 230 -13.76 -2.62 4.43
CA LEU A 230 -14.43 -1.95 5.55
C LEU A 230 -15.52 -0.99 5.09
N ASP A 231 -16.49 -0.77 5.96
CA ASP A 231 -17.48 0.28 5.78
C ASP A 231 -16.97 1.60 6.38
N HIS A 232 -16.75 2.59 5.52
CA HIS A 232 -16.29 3.93 5.93
C HIS A 232 -17.45 4.89 6.28
N GLY A 233 -18.69 4.39 6.34
CA GLY A 233 -19.92 5.18 6.44
C GLY A 233 -20.26 5.87 7.77
N GLY A 234 -19.39 5.88 8.80
CA GLY A 234 -19.56 6.87 9.88
C GLY A 234 -19.08 6.61 11.31
N SER A 235 -18.53 5.44 11.68
CA SER A 235 -18.14 5.18 13.10
C SER A 235 -16.68 4.78 13.34
N GLY A 236 -15.88 4.51 12.31
CA GLY A 236 -14.51 4.00 12.47
C GLY A 236 -14.41 2.59 13.06
N GLU A 237 -15.55 1.91 13.27
CA GLU A 237 -15.63 0.58 13.87
C GLU A 237 -14.87 -0.50 13.09
N GLY A 238 -14.78 -0.36 11.76
CA GLY A 238 -14.04 -1.29 10.90
C GLY A 238 -12.54 -1.31 11.18
N VAL A 239 -11.92 -0.14 11.38
CA VAL A 239 -10.50 -0.04 11.72
C VAL A 239 -10.23 -0.67 13.09
N GLU A 240 -11.09 -0.42 14.06
CA GLU A 240 -11.00 -1.05 15.38
C GLU A 240 -11.24 -2.57 15.32
N LEU A 241 -12.10 -3.05 14.42
CA LEU A 241 -12.22 -4.48 14.15
C LEU A 241 -10.92 -5.08 13.61
N LEU A 242 -10.29 -4.48 12.61
CA LEU A 242 -9.01 -4.98 12.09
C LEU A 242 -7.89 -4.90 13.11
N LYS A 243 -7.88 -3.88 13.99
CA LYS A 243 -6.94 -3.82 15.13
C LYS A 243 -7.18 -4.95 16.13
N ARG A 244 -8.45 -5.27 16.45
CA ARG A 244 -8.81 -6.42 17.30
C ARG A 244 -8.43 -7.76 16.67
N LEU A 245 -8.64 -7.92 15.37
CA LEU A 245 -8.15 -9.08 14.62
C LEU A 245 -6.62 -9.13 14.69
N GLY A 246 -5.97 -7.99 14.49
CA GLY A 246 -4.54 -7.80 14.75
C GLY A 246 -3.64 -8.69 13.91
N VAL A 247 -4.08 -9.14 12.73
CA VAL A 247 -3.33 -9.99 11.78
C VAL A 247 -3.08 -9.23 10.47
N PRO A 248 -2.03 -9.57 9.70
CA PRO A 248 -1.87 -9.05 8.34
C PRO A 248 -3.05 -9.46 7.46
N VAL A 249 -3.53 -8.55 6.62
CA VAL A 249 -4.55 -8.82 5.60
C VAL A 249 -3.90 -8.69 4.22
N VAL A 250 -3.68 -9.81 3.54
CA VAL A 250 -3.03 -9.85 2.22
C VAL A 250 -4.05 -9.90 1.09
N LYS A 251 -3.80 -9.22 -0.03
CA LYS A 251 -4.71 -9.16 -1.17
C LYS A 251 -4.39 -10.22 -2.21
N ALA A 252 -5.33 -11.16 -2.40
CA ALA A 252 -5.32 -12.10 -3.52
C ALA A 252 -6.14 -11.49 -4.67
N VAL A 253 -5.46 -10.74 -5.55
CA VAL A 253 -6.07 -9.97 -6.64
C VAL A 253 -6.64 -10.90 -7.70
N ARG A 254 -7.85 -10.59 -8.19
CA ARG A 254 -8.41 -11.23 -9.38
C ARG A 254 -8.68 -10.21 -10.48
N ASP A 255 -8.09 -10.42 -11.65
CA ASP A 255 -8.42 -9.61 -12.83
C ASP A 255 -9.77 -10.02 -13.44
N SER A 256 -10.72 -9.09 -13.41
CA SER A 256 -12.10 -9.27 -13.88
C SER A 256 -12.26 -9.20 -15.41
N ARG A 257 -11.21 -8.82 -16.15
CA ARG A 257 -11.23 -8.51 -17.58
C ARG A 257 -10.19 -9.27 -18.41
N GLN A 258 -9.14 -9.80 -17.80
CA GLN A 258 -8.07 -10.54 -18.48
C GLN A 258 -7.96 -11.97 -17.95
N SER A 259 -7.71 -12.91 -18.86
CA SER A 259 -7.25 -14.27 -18.55
C SER A 259 -5.80 -14.27 -18.04
N ILE A 260 -5.35 -15.38 -17.48
CA ILE A 260 -3.95 -15.52 -17.03
C ILE A 260 -2.98 -15.36 -18.21
N ARG A 261 -3.32 -15.93 -19.37
CA ARG A 261 -2.50 -15.82 -20.58
C ARG A 261 -2.33 -14.36 -21.03
N GLU A 262 -3.41 -13.59 -21.04
CA GLU A 262 -3.38 -12.16 -21.41
C GLU A 262 -2.56 -11.36 -20.40
N TRP A 263 -2.75 -11.61 -19.10
CA TRP A 263 -1.99 -10.94 -18.05
C TRP A 263 -0.49 -11.25 -18.14
N LEU A 264 -0.08 -12.50 -18.43
CA LEU A 264 1.33 -12.84 -18.60
C LEU A 264 2.00 -11.99 -19.69
N GLY A 265 1.31 -11.75 -20.80
CA GLY A 265 1.77 -10.90 -21.90
C GLY A 265 1.57 -9.39 -21.73
N SER A 266 0.91 -8.95 -20.65
CA SER A 266 0.58 -7.53 -20.43
C SER A 266 1.59 -6.80 -19.53
N THR A 267 1.34 -5.50 -19.29
CA THR A 267 2.11 -4.67 -18.34
C THR A 267 1.62 -4.76 -16.89
N GLY A 268 0.68 -5.67 -16.58
CA GLY A 268 0.03 -5.79 -15.27
C GLY A 268 -1.48 -5.99 -15.36
N ILE A 269 -2.17 -5.85 -14.24
CA ILE A 269 -3.65 -5.92 -14.20
C ILE A 269 -4.33 -4.77 -14.95
N THR A 270 -5.58 -4.98 -15.32
CA THR A 270 -6.42 -3.99 -16.00
C THR A 270 -6.74 -2.78 -15.13
N PRO A 271 -6.96 -1.58 -15.71
CA PRO A 271 -7.28 -0.38 -14.95
C PRO A 271 -8.50 -0.52 -14.03
N GLN A 272 -9.54 -1.23 -14.48
CA GLN A 272 -10.73 -1.46 -13.66
C GLN A 272 -10.41 -2.36 -12.46
N SER A 273 -9.67 -3.45 -12.67
CA SER A 273 -9.27 -4.35 -11.59
C SER A 273 -8.29 -3.65 -10.64
N LEU A 274 -7.42 -2.76 -11.13
CA LEU A 274 -6.55 -1.94 -10.28
C LEU A 274 -7.35 -1.12 -9.26
N ILE A 275 -8.45 -0.48 -9.68
CA ILE A 275 -9.28 0.33 -8.77
C ILE A 275 -9.92 -0.54 -7.69
N TYR A 276 -10.62 -1.60 -8.10
CA TYR A 276 -11.47 -2.38 -7.18
C TYR A 276 -10.71 -3.45 -6.40
N GLU A 277 -9.56 -3.91 -6.87
CA GLU A 277 -8.80 -4.98 -6.24
C GLU A 277 -7.56 -4.47 -5.50
N VAL A 278 -7.10 -3.25 -5.77
CA VAL A 278 -5.85 -2.73 -5.18
C VAL A 278 -6.06 -1.36 -4.55
N VAL A 279 -6.50 -0.36 -5.30
CA VAL A 279 -6.59 1.03 -4.81
C VAL A 279 -7.55 1.14 -3.62
N MET A 280 -8.75 0.56 -3.74
CA MET A 280 -9.74 0.58 -2.64
C MET A 280 -9.24 -0.21 -1.42
N PRO A 281 -8.85 -1.50 -1.52
CA PRO A 281 -8.30 -2.23 -0.37
C PRO A 281 -7.06 -1.60 0.28
N GLU A 282 -6.23 -0.86 -0.47
CA GLU A 282 -5.07 -0.14 0.09
C GLU A 282 -5.49 0.94 1.10
N LEU A 283 -6.69 1.51 0.97
CA LEU A 283 -7.26 2.46 1.94
C LEU A 283 -7.64 1.79 3.27
N ASP A 284 -7.96 0.50 3.23
CA ASP A 284 -8.27 -0.31 4.41
C ASP A 284 -7.01 -0.90 5.07
N GLY A 285 -5.83 -0.60 4.54
CA GLY A 285 -4.56 -1.15 5.01
C GLY A 285 -4.30 -2.58 4.56
N VAL A 286 -5.02 -3.09 3.54
CA VAL A 286 -4.73 -4.39 2.93
C VAL A 286 -3.40 -4.30 2.16
N ILE A 287 -2.55 -5.32 2.33
CA ILE A 287 -1.18 -5.35 1.83
C ILE A 287 -1.00 -6.39 0.71
N GLU A 288 0.13 -6.31 0.01
CA GLU A 288 0.63 -7.34 -0.92
C GLU A 288 -0.36 -7.75 -2.05
N PRO A 289 -0.63 -6.88 -3.04
CA PRO A 289 -1.54 -7.19 -4.15
C PRO A 289 -0.94 -8.19 -5.15
N VAL A 290 -1.04 -9.48 -4.83
CA VAL A 290 -0.58 -10.58 -5.69
C VAL A 290 -1.73 -11.07 -6.56
N LEU A 291 -1.53 -11.17 -7.88
CA LEU A 291 -2.55 -11.73 -8.77
C LEU A 291 -2.73 -13.23 -8.49
N LEU A 292 -3.90 -13.64 -8.01
CA LEU A 292 -4.24 -15.05 -7.88
C LEU A 292 -5.00 -15.59 -9.10
N ALA A 293 -5.88 -14.79 -9.69
CA ALA A 293 -6.80 -15.29 -10.72
C ALA A 293 -7.03 -14.31 -11.86
N GLY A 294 -7.27 -14.86 -13.04
CA GLY A 294 -7.78 -14.16 -14.21
C GLY A 294 -9.21 -14.57 -14.48
N SER A 295 -9.80 -14.01 -15.53
CA SER A 295 -11.13 -14.38 -15.97
C SER A 295 -11.23 -14.53 -17.48
N VAL A 296 -11.79 -15.68 -17.88
CA VAL A 296 -11.99 -16.06 -19.28
C VAL A 296 -13.42 -15.71 -19.69
N ARG A 297 -13.56 -15.05 -20.83
CA ARG A 297 -14.88 -14.68 -21.37
C ARG A 297 -15.59 -15.94 -21.90
N MET A 298 -16.79 -16.16 -21.38
CA MET A 298 -17.72 -17.20 -21.82
C MET A 298 -18.95 -16.54 -22.47
N GLU A 299 -19.95 -17.33 -22.84
CA GLU A 299 -21.20 -16.83 -23.42
C GLU A 299 -22.06 -16.04 -22.40
N GLY A 300 -21.79 -14.74 -22.25
CA GLY A 300 -22.54 -13.83 -21.39
C GLY A 300 -22.04 -13.74 -19.95
N TRP A 301 -21.14 -14.64 -19.55
CA TRP A 301 -20.54 -14.70 -18.23
C TRP A 301 -19.01 -14.81 -18.29
N ARG A 302 -18.34 -14.77 -17.14
CA ARG A 302 -16.89 -14.98 -17.04
C ARG A 302 -16.53 -16.07 -16.03
N ARG A 303 -15.72 -17.03 -16.47
CA ARG A 303 -15.16 -18.08 -15.61
C ARG A 303 -13.86 -17.59 -14.98
N LEU A 304 -13.67 -17.82 -13.69
CA LEU A 304 -12.38 -17.56 -13.04
C LEU A 304 -11.40 -18.68 -13.37
N GLU A 305 -10.14 -18.31 -13.52
CA GLU A 305 -9.04 -19.24 -13.76
C GLU A 305 -7.92 -18.91 -12.77
N ALA A 306 -7.51 -19.89 -11.96
CA ALA A 306 -6.52 -19.68 -10.92
C ALA A 306 -5.10 -19.84 -11.49
N TYR A 307 -4.19 -18.93 -11.13
CA TYR A 307 -2.77 -19.08 -11.39
C TYR A 307 -2.08 -19.78 -10.22
N ARG A 308 -2.06 -21.12 -10.27
CA ARG A 308 -1.50 -22.00 -9.22
C ARG A 308 -0.09 -21.64 -8.74
N PRO A 309 0.86 -21.18 -9.58
CA PRO A 309 2.16 -20.71 -9.08
C PRO A 309 2.04 -19.57 -8.07
N HIS A 310 1.12 -18.63 -8.28
CA HIS A 310 0.88 -17.56 -7.30
C HIS A 310 0.05 -18.01 -6.11
N ALA A 311 -0.83 -19.00 -6.25
CA ALA A 311 -1.46 -19.61 -5.07
C ALA A 311 -0.40 -20.13 -4.09
N ARG A 312 0.63 -20.84 -4.60
CA ARG A 312 1.78 -21.27 -3.80
C ARG A 312 2.61 -20.10 -3.27
N TYR A 313 2.83 -19.07 -4.08
CA TYR A 313 3.57 -17.89 -3.63
C TYR A 313 2.86 -17.17 -2.48
N ILE A 314 1.54 -16.93 -2.59
CA ILE A 314 0.71 -16.37 -1.52
C ILE A 314 0.77 -17.25 -0.28
N ALA A 315 0.64 -18.58 -0.42
CA ALA A 315 0.74 -19.52 0.69
C ALA A 315 2.10 -19.42 1.43
N ARG A 316 3.22 -19.32 0.70
CA ARG A 316 4.54 -19.11 1.32
C ARG A 316 4.64 -17.77 2.05
N ARG A 317 4.09 -16.68 1.49
CA ARG A 317 4.06 -15.37 2.16
C ARG A 317 3.19 -15.39 3.41
N VAL A 318 2.02 -16.02 3.35
CA VAL A 318 1.14 -16.25 4.50
C VAL A 318 1.85 -17.04 5.60
N LYS A 319 2.57 -18.10 5.24
CA LYS A 319 3.40 -18.88 6.16
C LYS A 319 4.51 -18.03 6.77
N ALA A 320 5.17 -17.18 6.00
CA ALA A 320 6.22 -16.31 6.51
C ALA A 320 5.69 -15.25 7.50
N TRP A 321 4.53 -14.64 7.23
CA TRP A 321 3.84 -13.76 8.18
C TRP A 321 3.41 -14.51 9.45
N SER A 322 2.87 -15.72 9.31
CA SER A 322 2.50 -16.59 10.44
C SER A 322 3.72 -16.94 11.30
N ARG A 323 4.85 -17.27 10.64
CA ARG A 323 6.13 -17.54 11.30
C ARG A 323 6.61 -16.32 12.09
N LEU A 324 6.59 -15.13 11.48
CA LEU A 324 6.98 -13.89 12.15
C LEU A 324 6.13 -13.62 13.40
N ARG A 325 4.81 -13.84 13.32
CA ARG A 325 3.89 -13.68 14.46
C ARG A 325 4.22 -14.64 15.61
N ARG A 326 4.38 -15.93 15.31
CA ARG A 326 4.53 -16.99 16.31
C ARG A 326 5.93 -17.11 16.90
N LYS A 327 6.96 -16.70 16.15
CA LYS A 327 8.35 -16.79 16.60
C LYS A 327 8.62 -15.80 17.74
N PRO A 328 9.29 -16.20 18.84
CA PRO A 328 9.58 -15.30 19.95
C PRO A 328 10.57 -14.20 19.53
N PRO A 329 10.49 -12.98 20.09
CA PRO A 329 11.38 -11.87 19.73
C PRO A 329 12.87 -12.20 19.73
N SER A 330 13.35 -12.99 20.68
CA SER A 330 14.75 -13.41 20.81
C SER A 330 15.26 -14.23 19.62
N GLU A 331 14.38 -14.93 18.90
CA GLU A 331 14.74 -15.76 17.75
C GLU A 331 14.50 -15.07 16.40
N ARG A 332 13.76 -13.96 16.38
CA ARG A 332 13.42 -13.24 15.14
C ARG A 332 14.68 -12.65 14.51
N ARG A 333 14.85 -12.89 13.21
CA ARG A 333 15.95 -12.36 12.40
C ARG A 333 15.47 -11.21 11.53
N ILE A 334 16.11 -10.05 11.64
CA ILE A 334 15.71 -8.84 10.90
C ILE A 334 16.88 -8.33 10.06
N ALA A 335 16.60 -8.03 8.80
CA ALA A 335 17.55 -7.34 7.92
C ALA A 335 17.13 -5.88 7.73
N LEU A 336 17.94 -4.96 8.24
CA LEU A 336 17.81 -3.51 8.04
C LEU A 336 18.66 -3.11 6.82
N ILE A 337 17.98 -2.78 5.73
CA ILE A 337 18.59 -2.42 4.45
C ILE A 337 18.62 -0.89 4.32
N LEU A 338 19.82 -0.32 4.28
CA LEU A 338 20.04 1.10 4.05
C LEU A 338 20.02 1.38 2.54
N ASN A 339 19.29 2.40 2.11
CA ASN A 339 19.28 2.80 0.71
C ASN A 339 20.70 3.15 0.22
N ASN A 340 20.97 2.81 -1.04
CA ASN A 340 22.27 3.00 -1.68
C ASN A 340 22.05 3.53 -3.11
N PRO A 341 22.03 4.86 -3.31
CA PRO A 341 21.71 5.45 -4.60
C PRO A 341 22.85 5.24 -5.62
N PRO A 342 22.52 5.08 -6.91
CA PRO A 342 23.51 5.00 -7.97
C PRO A 342 24.28 6.32 -8.10
N CYS A 343 25.57 6.24 -8.44
CA CYS A 343 26.44 7.37 -8.80
C CYS A 343 26.84 8.41 -7.72
N LYS A 344 26.49 8.25 -6.44
CA LYS A 344 27.10 9.07 -5.38
C LYS A 344 28.46 8.50 -4.93
N MET A 345 29.35 9.37 -4.41
CA MET A 345 30.63 8.96 -3.79
C MET A 345 30.39 8.14 -2.51
N LEU A 346 31.36 7.32 -2.12
CA LEU A 346 31.23 6.33 -1.04
C LEU A 346 30.63 6.91 0.25
N GLU A 347 31.15 8.05 0.70
CA GLU A 347 30.73 8.76 1.92
C GLU A 347 29.31 9.32 1.84
N ALA A 348 28.80 9.55 0.62
CA ALA A 348 27.47 10.12 0.35
C ALA A 348 26.43 9.08 -0.11
N THR A 349 26.75 7.78 -0.04
CA THR A 349 25.87 6.70 -0.55
C THR A 349 25.10 5.94 0.52
N VAL A 350 25.64 5.75 1.72
CA VAL A 350 25.03 4.85 2.70
C VAL A 350 23.95 5.57 3.51
N GLY A 351 22.72 5.07 3.46
CA GLY A 351 21.63 5.57 4.30
C GLY A 351 20.99 6.85 3.79
N VAL A 352 21.03 7.11 2.48
CA VAL A 352 20.33 8.26 1.90
C VAL A 352 18.81 8.08 2.03
N ALA A 353 18.19 9.04 2.71
CA ALA A 353 16.75 9.02 2.96
C ALA A 353 16.17 10.44 2.91
N LEU A 354 15.08 10.62 2.17
CA LEU A 354 14.37 11.89 2.06
C LEU A 354 13.84 12.32 3.44
N GLY A 355 14.40 13.41 3.97
CA GLY A 355 13.98 13.99 5.23
C GLY A 355 14.17 13.10 6.47
N LEU A 356 15.00 12.05 6.41
CA LEU A 356 15.22 11.13 7.52
C LEU A 356 16.71 10.96 7.81
N ASP A 357 17.09 11.06 9.08
CA ASP A 357 18.37 10.58 9.56
C ASP A 357 18.29 9.06 9.69
N ALA A 358 18.60 8.37 8.59
CA ALA A 358 18.47 6.91 8.51
C ALA A 358 19.43 6.18 9.45
N LEU A 359 20.62 6.72 9.70
CA LEU A 359 21.63 6.07 10.54
C LEU A 359 21.24 6.19 12.01
N GLU A 360 20.88 7.38 12.48
CA GLU A 360 20.36 7.58 13.83
C GLU A 360 19.06 6.78 14.04
N THR A 361 18.19 6.73 13.03
CA THR A 361 17.00 5.88 13.04
C THR A 361 17.35 4.40 13.25
N VAL A 362 18.33 3.85 12.53
CA VAL A 362 18.78 2.47 12.72
C VAL A 362 19.33 2.24 14.12
N VAL A 363 20.11 3.19 14.66
CA VAL A 363 20.62 3.10 16.04
C VAL A 363 19.46 3.02 17.04
N ARG A 364 18.47 3.91 16.94
CA ARG A 364 17.29 3.89 17.82
C ARG A 364 16.49 2.60 17.68
N ILE A 365 16.34 2.07 16.46
CA ILE A 365 15.71 0.77 16.21
C ILE A 365 16.49 -0.35 16.91
N LEU A 366 17.81 -0.42 16.78
CA LEU A 366 18.64 -1.45 17.42
C LEU A 366 18.50 -1.41 18.95
N HIS A 367 18.56 -0.22 19.55
CA HIS A 367 18.38 -0.04 20.99
C HIS A 367 16.97 -0.44 21.44
N ARG A 368 15.94 -0.05 20.67
CA ARG A 368 14.54 -0.42 20.97
C ARG A 368 14.30 -1.92 20.85
N LEU A 369 14.82 -2.57 19.81
CA LEU A 369 14.72 -4.02 19.62
C LEU A 369 15.37 -4.77 20.78
N ARG A 370 16.55 -4.34 21.25
CA ARG A 370 17.19 -4.90 22.44
C ARG A 370 16.30 -4.79 23.68
N GLY A 371 15.69 -3.62 23.90
CA GLY A 371 14.75 -3.39 25.00
C GLY A 371 13.46 -4.21 24.92
N LEU A 372 13.05 -4.61 23.71
CA LEU A 372 11.88 -5.47 23.46
C LEU A 372 12.22 -6.98 23.52
N GLY A 373 13.44 -7.36 23.90
CA GLY A 373 13.86 -8.76 24.05
C GLY A 373 14.29 -9.43 22.75
N TYR A 374 14.52 -8.68 21.67
CA TYR A 374 15.18 -9.21 20.49
C TYR A 374 16.66 -9.48 20.78
N ARG A 375 17.22 -10.51 20.14
CA ARG A 375 18.64 -10.85 20.29
C ARG A 375 19.50 -9.86 19.50
N VAL A 376 19.94 -8.82 20.19
CA VAL A 376 20.87 -7.79 19.69
C VAL A 376 22.17 -7.89 20.48
N GLU A 377 23.25 -8.25 19.81
CA GLU A 377 24.55 -8.58 20.42
C GLU A 377 25.66 -7.63 19.94
N GLY A 378 26.76 -7.58 20.69
CA GLY A 378 27.94 -6.76 20.38
C GLY A 378 27.86 -5.32 20.88
N ARG A 379 28.87 -4.52 20.54
CA ARG A 379 28.87 -3.08 20.81
C ARG A 379 27.85 -2.42 19.87
N LEU A 380 26.80 -1.86 20.46
CA LEU A 380 25.86 -1.00 19.74
C LEU A 380 26.44 0.40 19.59
N PRO A 381 26.31 1.03 18.41
CA PRO A 381 26.65 2.44 18.24
C PRO A 381 25.76 3.31 19.12
N ALA A 382 26.32 4.36 19.72
CA ALA A 382 25.58 5.31 20.55
C ALA A 382 24.85 6.38 19.73
N SER A 383 25.26 6.60 18.47
CA SER A 383 24.68 7.59 17.57
C SER A 383 24.79 7.17 16.10
N GLY A 384 24.02 7.84 15.24
CA GLY A 384 24.12 7.68 13.78
C GLY A 384 25.53 7.93 13.24
N GLN A 385 26.29 8.86 13.84
CA GLN A 385 27.69 9.11 13.49
C GLN A 385 28.57 7.90 13.82
N GLU A 386 28.44 7.32 15.02
CA GLU A 386 29.22 6.12 15.38
C GLU A 386 28.87 4.94 14.46
N LEU A 387 27.61 4.80 14.05
CA LEU A 387 27.23 3.80 13.06
C LEU A 387 27.89 4.07 11.68
N ALA A 388 27.94 5.33 11.24
CA ALA A 388 28.62 5.73 10.01
C ALA A 388 30.11 5.35 10.07
N ASP A 389 30.78 5.70 11.17
CA ASP A 389 32.19 5.42 11.42
C ASP A 389 32.44 3.90 11.38
N MET A 390 31.60 3.11 12.07
CA MET A 390 31.68 1.64 12.05
C MET A 390 31.54 1.07 10.63
N ILE A 391 30.64 1.61 9.80
CA ILE A 391 30.45 1.17 8.41
C ILE A 391 31.69 1.48 7.57
N LEU A 392 32.27 2.68 7.72
CA LEU A 392 33.45 3.11 6.98
C LEU A 392 34.71 2.36 7.41
N GLU A 393 34.96 2.23 8.71
CA GLU A 393 36.10 1.50 9.28
C GLU A 393 36.12 0.04 8.82
N LYS A 394 34.96 -0.63 8.88
CA LYS A 394 34.81 -2.03 8.47
C LYS A 394 34.63 -2.20 6.97
N ARG A 395 34.51 -1.11 6.21
CA ARG A 395 34.20 -1.15 4.78
C ARG A 395 32.92 -1.95 4.49
N ALA A 396 31.91 -1.85 5.35
CA ALA A 396 30.62 -2.55 5.23
C ALA A 396 29.71 -1.90 4.16
N VAL A 397 30.25 -1.70 2.96
CA VAL A 397 29.68 -0.91 1.87
C VAL A 397 29.51 -1.76 0.62
N SER A 398 28.43 -1.56 -0.14
CA SER A 398 28.23 -2.23 -1.42
C SER A 398 28.66 -1.34 -2.59
N GLU A 399 29.94 -1.01 -2.68
CA GLU A 399 30.52 -0.18 -3.76
C GLU A 399 31.92 -0.70 -4.14
N PHE A 400 32.00 -1.43 -5.26
CA PHE A 400 33.22 -2.12 -5.69
C PHE A 400 34.17 -1.27 -6.54
N ARG A 401 33.78 -0.05 -6.92
CA ARG A 401 34.66 0.86 -7.65
C ARG A 401 35.77 1.42 -6.77
N TRP A 402 35.43 1.75 -5.53
CA TRP A 402 36.34 2.43 -4.58
C TRP A 402 36.73 1.53 -3.40
N THR A 403 35.97 0.47 -3.14
CA THR A 403 36.25 -0.49 -2.06
C THR A 403 36.36 -1.87 -2.66
N SER A 404 37.55 -2.48 -2.65
CA SER A 404 37.69 -3.82 -3.21
C SER A 404 36.96 -4.84 -2.34
N PRO A 405 36.41 -5.94 -2.90
CA PRO A 405 35.85 -7.04 -2.11
C PRO A 405 36.83 -7.58 -1.06
N ARG A 406 38.14 -7.52 -1.34
CA ARG A 406 39.21 -7.86 -0.40
C ARG A 406 39.20 -6.96 0.83
N ASP A 407 39.11 -5.64 0.65
CA ASP A 407 39.10 -4.68 1.77
C ASP A 407 37.89 -4.90 2.68
N ILE A 408 36.71 -5.20 2.11
CA ILE A 408 35.49 -5.51 2.88
C ILE A 408 35.71 -6.71 3.79
N VAL A 409 36.35 -7.76 3.27
CA VAL A 409 36.65 -8.98 4.03
C VAL A 409 37.72 -8.73 5.08
N GLU A 410 38.85 -8.12 4.71
CA GLU A 410 39.99 -7.89 5.61
C GLU A 410 39.67 -6.89 6.73
N ARG A 411 38.76 -5.93 6.49
CA ARG A 411 38.29 -4.97 7.49
C ARG A 411 37.10 -5.45 8.32
N GLY A 412 36.57 -6.65 8.04
CA GLY A 412 35.49 -7.26 8.83
C GLY A 412 34.09 -6.71 8.57
N GLY A 413 33.86 -6.10 7.40
CA GLY A 413 32.54 -5.66 6.92
C GLY A 413 31.83 -6.71 6.07
N CYS A 414 32.31 -7.95 6.04
CA CYS A 414 31.73 -9.08 5.31
C CYS A 414 30.86 -9.93 6.23
N LEU A 415 29.55 -9.99 5.95
CA LEU A 415 28.59 -10.86 6.64
C LEU A 415 28.67 -12.32 6.19
N ALA A 416 28.97 -12.52 4.90
CA ALA A 416 29.11 -13.85 4.31
C ALA A 416 29.86 -13.81 2.98
N LEU A 417 30.48 -14.94 2.66
CA LEU A 417 31.02 -15.25 1.34
C LEU A 417 30.13 -16.33 0.71
N ILE A 418 29.62 -16.06 -0.49
CA ILE A 418 28.75 -16.98 -1.22
C ILE A 418 29.56 -17.55 -2.38
N PRO A 419 29.97 -18.82 -2.34
CA PRO A 419 30.64 -19.45 -3.47
C PRO A 419 29.77 -19.37 -4.73
N VAL A 420 30.40 -19.17 -5.89
CA VAL A 420 29.69 -19.13 -7.18
C VAL A 420 28.86 -20.39 -7.38
N GLU A 421 29.35 -21.55 -6.95
CA GLU A 421 28.63 -22.84 -7.03
C GLU A 421 27.30 -22.78 -6.27
N LYS A 422 27.31 -22.21 -5.06
CA LYS A 422 26.09 -22.04 -4.26
C LYS A 422 25.14 -21.01 -4.89
N TYR A 423 25.69 -19.92 -5.40
CA TYR A 423 24.92 -18.91 -6.13
C TYR A 423 24.25 -19.50 -7.37
N MET A 424 24.92 -20.41 -8.07
CA MET A 424 24.40 -21.06 -9.26
C MET A 424 23.14 -21.87 -8.99
N GLU A 425 22.97 -22.46 -7.79
CA GLU A 425 21.71 -23.12 -7.40
C GLU A 425 20.54 -22.14 -7.49
N TRP A 426 20.67 -20.95 -6.89
CA TRP A 426 19.62 -19.93 -6.90
C TRP A 426 19.44 -19.28 -8.28
N PHE A 427 20.53 -19.09 -9.01
CA PHE A 427 20.48 -18.56 -10.37
C PHE A 427 19.72 -19.51 -11.30
N ASN A 428 19.89 -20.82 -11.14
CA ASN A 428 19.23 -21.84 -11.95
C ASN A 428 17.73 -21.99 -11.62
N GLU A 429 17.25 -21.51 -10.47
CA GLU A 429 15.81 -21.42 -10.18
C GLU A 429 15.10 -20.33 -10.96
N LEU A 430 15.83 -19.30 -11.43
CA LEU A 430 15.23 -18.22 -12.21
C LEU A 430 14.65 -18.76 -13.53
N PRO A 431 13.54 -18.18 -14.03
CA PRO A 431 13.05 -18.47 -15.37
C PRO A 431 14.15 -18.25 -16.41
N GLU A 432 14.17 -19.10 -17.45
CA GLU A 432 15.24 -19.10 -18.46
C GLU A 432 15.45 -17.73 -19.11
N GLU A 433 14.36 -17.03 -19.41
CA GLU A 433 14.39 -15.67 -19.95
C GLU A 433 15.18 -14.71 -19.04
N LYS A 434 14.96 -14.77 -17.72
CA LYS A 434 15.63 -13.91 -16.73
C LYS A 434 17.11 -14.27 -16.58
N ARG A 435 17.45 -15.56 -16.67
CA ARG A 435 18.85 -16.00 -16.68
C ARG A 435 19.60 -15.45 -17.90
N ARG A 436 19.00 -15.58 -19.08
CA ARG A 436 19.57 -15.08 -20.33
C ARG A 436 19.76 -13.56 -20.28
N GLU A 437 18.74 -12.83 -19.84
CA GLU A 437 18.80 -11.36 -19.66
C GLU A 437 19.93 -10.95 -18.72
N MET A 438 20.09 -11.64 -17.59
CA MET A 438 21.15 -11.32 -16.62
C MET A 438 22.55 -11.63 -17.19
N ILE A 439 22.72 -12.76 -17.89
CA ILE A 439 24.01 -13.13 -18.52
C ILE A 439 24.39 -12.14 -19.63
N GLU A 440 23.43 -11.70 -20.44
CA GLU A 440 23.67 -10.73 -21.51
C GLU A 440 24.19 -9.39 -20.97
N TRP A 441 23.63 -8.91 -19.86
CA TRP A 441 24.04 -7.65 -19.24
C TRP A 441 25.28 -7.74 -18.37
N TRP A 442 25.43 -8.84 -17.62
CA TRP A 442 26.38 -8.91 -16.50
C TRP A 442 27.44 -10.02 -16.65
N GLY A 443 27.38 -10.82 -17.70
CA GLY A 443 28.30 -11.92 -17.97
C GLY A 443 27.88 -13.25 -17.33
N ASP A 444 28.56 -14.34 -17.69
CA ASP A 444 28.30 -15.66 -17.11
C ASP A 444 29.04 -15.82 -15.77
N PRO A 445 28.35 -16.03 -14.63
CA PRO A 445 28.97 -16.25 -13.33
C PRO A 445 29.88 -17.49 -13.28
N ARG A 446 29.72 -18.47 -14.19
CA ARG A 446 30.59 -19.66 -14.28
C ARG A 446 31.96 -19.34 -14.88
N ARG A 447 32.06 -18.24 -15.62
CA ARG A 447 33.27 -17.76 -16.29
C ARG A 447 33.38 -16.25 -16.09
N PRO A 448 33.52 -15.81 -14.82
CA PRO A 448 33.42 -14.39 -14.50
C PRO A 448 34.56 -13.63 -15.18
N SER A 449 34.22 -12.52 -15.81
CA SER A 449 35.18 -11.63 -16.48
C SER A 449 34.81 -10.16 -16.22
N GLY A 450 35.77 -9.26 -16.44
CA GLY A 450 35.56 -7.81 -16.30
C GLY A 450 34.99 -7.40 -14.92
N PRO A 451 33.95 -6.55 -14.89
CA PRO A 451 33.30 -6.11 -13.65
C PRO A 451 32.78 -7.22 -12.74
N LEU A 452 32.31 -8.34 -13.31
CA LEU A 452 31.81 -9.47 -12.52
C LEU A 452 32.94 -10.15 -11.75
N ALA A 453 34.09 -10.38 -12.42
CA ALA A 453 35.27 -10.92 -11.75
C ALA A 453 35.80 -9.97 -10.65
N ALA A 454 35.78 -8.66 -10.91
CA ALA A 454 36.23 -7.65 -9.95
C ALA A 454 35.35 -7.56 -8.69
N ALA A 455 34.09 -7.99 -8.77
CA ALA A 455 33.16 -8.04 -7.64
C ALA A 455 33.31 -9.31 -6.77
N LEU A 456 34.10 -10.29 -7.20
CA LEU A 456 34.31 -11.54 -6.46
C LEU A 456 35.57 -11.48 -5.59
N TYR A 457 35.50 -12.08 -4.41
CA TYR A 457 36.65 -12.37 -3.57
C TYR A 457 36.87 -13.88 -3.53
N LYS A 458 37.99 -14.36 -4.10
CA LYS A 458 38.36 -15.79 -4.15
C LYS A 458 37.20 -16.69 -4.66
N GLY A 459 36.55 -16.28 -5.75
CA GLY A 459 35.42 -17.03 -6.34
C GLY A 459 34.11 -16.94 -5.54
N CYS A 460 34.00 -16.01 -4.59
CA CYS A 460 32.80 -15.81 -3.79
C CYS A 460 32.23 -14.40 -3.98
N PHE A 461 30.90 -14.28 -4.00
CA PHE A 461 30.23 -12.99 -3.81
C PHE A 461 30.34 -12.58 -2.35
N VAL A 462 30.74 -11.33 -2.11
CA VAL A 462 30.89 -10.75 -0.75
C VAL A 462 29.56 -10.13 -0.35
N VAL A 463 29.01 -10.48 0.82
CA VAL A 463 27.83 -9.81 1.38
C VAL A 463 28.29 -8.72 2.37
N PRO A 464 28.21 -7.42 2.04
CA PRO A 464 28.68 -6.36 2.93
C PRO A 464 27.63 -6.04 4.00
N GLY A 465 28.07 -5.76 5.22
CA GLY A 465 27.20 -5.29 6.30
C GLY A 465 27.77 -5.54 7.70
N LEU A 466 26.97 -5.18 8.70
CA LEU A 466 27.28 -5.30 10.12
C LEU A 466 26.25 -6.21 10.81
N ARG A 467 26.72 -7.07 11.71
CA ARG A 467 25.88 -8.02 12.45
C ARG A 467 25.79 -7.64 13.93
N PHE A 468 24.57 -7.57 14.42
CA PHE A 468 24.22 -7.34 15.82
C PHE A 468 23.32 -8.49 16.31
N GLY A 469 23.91 -9.68 16.46
CA GLY A 469 23.19 -10.91 16.84
C GLY A 469 22.26 -11.42 15.74
N ASN A 470 20.95 -11.34 15.96
CA ASN A 470 19.92 -11.69 14.98
C ASN A 470 19.47 -10.50 14.11
N ILE A 471 20.11 -9.34 14.24
CA ILE A 471 19.86 -8.17 13.40
C ILE A 471 21.07 -7.93 12.51
N VAL A 472 20.85 -7.69 11.21
CA VAL A 472 21.90 -7.25 10.29
C VAL A 472 21.56 -5.89 9.74
N VAL A 473 22.56 -5.01 9.67
CA VAL A 473 22.48 -3.69 9.04
C VAL A 473 23.37 -3.72 7.81
N MET A 474 22.80 -3.47 6.64
CA MET A 474 23.55 -3.57 5.40
C MET A 474 23.09 -2.55 4.35
N PRO A 475 23.98 -2.05 3.51
CA PRO A 475 23.58 -1.26 2.36
C PRO A 475 22.85 -2.13 1.34
N GLN A 476 21.86 -1.55 0.65
CA GLN A 476 21.27 -2.18 -0.51
C GLN A 476 22.37 -2.47 -1.54
N PRO A 477 22.37 -3.66 -2.17
CA PRO A 477 23.28 -3.94 -3.27
C PRO A 477 23.17 -2.85 -4.34
N LYS A 478 24.31 -2.32 -4.79
CA LYS A 478 24.29 -1.20 -5.73
C LYS A 478 23.79 -1.63 -7.09
N PHE A 479 22.92 -0.81 -7.67
CA PHE A 479 22.45 -0.95 -9.04
C PHE A 479 23.25 -0.03 -9.96
N GLY A 480 24.14 -0.58 -10.78
CA GLY A 480 25.07 0.20 -11.61
C GLY A 480 26.33 0.63 -10.86
N CYS A 481 27.37 1.00 -11.62
CA CYS A 481 28.79 0.96 -11.22
C CYS A 481 29.25 -0.45 -10.84
N ALA A 482 29.62 -1.24 -11.84
CA ALA A 482 30.35 -2.49 -11.63
C ALA A 482 31.78 -2.30 -12.14
N GLY A 483 32.76 -2.49 -11.26
CA GLY A 483 34.18 -2.39 -11.59
C GLY A 483 34.81 -1.00 -11.39
N PRO A 484 36.13 -0.89 -11.61
CA PRO A 484 36.93 0.28 -11.22
C PRO A 484 36.81 1.50 -12.16
N ALA A 485 36.29 1.33 -13.38
CA ALA A 485 36.24 2.37 -14.41
C ALA A 485 34.79 2.77 -14.77
N CYS A 486 34.58 4.06 -15.07
CA CYS A 486 33.32 4.54 -15.65
C CYS A 486 33.43 4.48 -17.18
N ASP A 487 32.77 3.51 -17.79
CA ASP A 487 32.75 3.24 -19.23
C ASP A 487 31.48 3.80 -19.93
N GLY A 488 30.72 4.64 -19.22
CA GLY A 488 29.42 5.15 -19.69
C GLY A 488 28.27 4.14 -19.60
N THR A 489 28.53 2.87 -19.25
CA THR A 489 27.50 1.84 -19.04
C THR A 489 26.61 2.20 -17.86
N VAL A 490 27.16 2.86 -16.83
CA VAL A 490 26.40 3.35 -15.67
C VAL A 490 25.33 4.37 -16.06
N CYS A 491 25.66 5.32 -16.94
CA CYS A 491 24.68 6.29 -17.46
C CYS A 491 23.59 5.57 -18.27
N LYS A 492 23.95 4.54 -19.06
CA LYS A 492 22.98 3.71 -19.76
C LYS A 492 22.08 2.94 -18.80
N ILE A 493 22.63 2.36 -17.73
CA ILE A 493 21.89 1.63 -16.70
C ILE A 493 20.90 2.55 -15.97
N LEU A 494 21.32 3.78 -15.65
CA LEU A 494 20.47 4.79 -15.01
C LEU A 494 19.27 5.19 -15.87
N HIS A 495 19.47 5.31 -17.18
CA HIS A 495 18.42 5.76 -18.11
C HIS A 495 17.66 4.61 -18.78
N ASN A 496 18.05 3.35 -18.54
CA ASN A 496 17.38 2.19 -19.12
C ASN A 496 16.60 1.40 -18.04
N PRO A 497 15.26 1.53 -17.99
CA PRO A 497 14.43 0.88 -16.98
C PRO A 497 14.29 -0.64 -17.18
N ARG A 498 14.91 -1.21 -18.23
CA ARG A 498 14.87 -2.65 -18.55
C ARG A 498 16.11 -3.41 -18.11
N VAL A 499 17.12 -2.75 -17.54
CA VAL A 499 18.33 -3.44 -17.11
C VAL A 499 18.03 -4.33 -15.90
N PRO A 500 18.35 -5.64 -15.94
CA PRO A 500 18.15 -6.54 -14.81
C PRO A 500 19.13 -6.20 -13.66
N PRO A 501 18.81 -6.54 -12.40
CA PRO A 501 19.76 -6.46 -11.31
C PRO A 501 21.03 -7.30 -11.58
N PRO A 502 22.21 -6.87 -11.11
CA PRO A 502 23.46 -7.62 -11.27
C PRO A 502 23.47 -8.91 -10.45
N HIS A 503 24.37 -9.85 -10.76
CA HIS A 503 24.51 -11.12 -10.02
C HIS A 503 24.67 -10.92 -8.51
N GLN A 504 25.47 -9.92 -8.10
CA GLN A 504 25.65 -9.51 -6.71
C GLN A 504 24.33 -9.22 -6.00
N TRP A 505 23.39 -8.55 -6.66
CA TRP A 505 22.09 -8.21 -6.09
C TRP A 505 21.32 -9.47 -5.71
N LEU A 506 21.22 -10.42 -6.64
CA LEU A 506 20.53 -11.68 -6.39
C LEU A 506 21.26 -12.50 -5.31
N ALA A 507 22.59 -12.55 -5.33
CA ALA A 507 23.38 -13.28 -4.33
C ALA A 507 23.12 -12.74 -2.92
N VAL A 508 23.19 -11.42 -2.74
CA VAL A 508 22.96 -10.77 -1.44
C VAL A 508 21.52 -10.97 -0.96
N TYR A 509 20.51 -10.71 -1.79
CA TYR A 509 19.13 -10.90 -1.37
C TYR A 509 18.78 -12.37 -1.11
N ARG A 510 19.34 -13.34 -1.85
CA ARG A 510 19.16 -14.77 -1.53
C ARG A 510 19.86 -15.17 -0.25
N TRP A 511 21.01 -14.58 0.07
CA TRP A 511 21.60 -14.76 1.39
C TRP A 511 20.67 -14.22 2.48
N VAL A 512 20.11 -13.02 2.32
CA VAL A 512 19.15 -12.43 3.27
C VAL A 512 17.93 -13.34 3.44
N THR A 513 17.32 -13.81 2.34
CA THR A 513 16.07 -14.57 2.39
C THR A 513 16.25 -16.04 2.76
N ARG A 514 17.41 -16.67 2.49
CA ARG A 514 17.56 -18.14 2.62
C ARG A 514 18.70 -18.62 3.52
N VAL A 515 19.77 -17.84 3.67
CA VAL A 515 20.93 -18.24 4.50
C VAL A 515 20.85 -17.59 5.87
N PHE A 516 20.75 -16.26 5.89
CA PHE A 516 20.36 -15.53 7.07
C PHE A 516 18.91 -15.86 7.47
N ASP A 517 18.06 -16.15 6.48
CA ASP A 517 16.64 -16.49 6.65
C ASP A 517 15.91 -15.43 7.48
N ALA A 518 15.98 -14.18 7.02
CA ALA A 518 15.28 -13.06 7.64
C ALA A 518 13.79 -13.39 7.81
N ASP A 519 13.25 -13.14 9.00
CA ASP A 519 11.81 -13.18 9.24
C ASP A 519 11.12 -11.89 8.78
N LEU A 520 11.87 -10.79 8.72
CA LEU A 520 11.42 -9.49 8.24
C LEU A 520 12.58 -8.75 7.57
N ILE A 521 12.32 -8.22 6.37
CA ILE A 521 13.20 -7.26 5.70
C ILE A 521 12.62 -5.87 5.93
N ILE A 522 13.46 -4.92 6.34
CA ILE A 522 13.08 -3.52 6.52
C ILE A 522 14.01 -2.68 5.68
N HIS A 523 13.48 -1.99 4.67
CA HIS A 523 14.23 -0.91 4.04
C HIS A 523 14.04 0.38 4.85
N VAL A 524 15.13 1.11 5.06
CA VAL A 524 15.16 2.30 5.91
C VAL A 524 15.33 3.55 5.05
N GLY A 525 14.24 4.32 4.94
CA GLY A 525 14.23 5.63 4.31
C GLY A 525 13.85 5.65 2.84
N THR A 526 13.65 6.84 2.29
CA THR A 526 13.06 7.07 0.96
C THR A 526 14.13 7.62 -0.02
N HIS A 527 14.41 7.10 -1.22
CA HIS A 527 13.88 5.92 -1.92
C HIS A 527 14.97 4.85 -2.08
N GLY A 528 14.58 3.59 -2.00
CA GLY A 528 15.40 2.48 -2.46
C GLY A 528 15.20 2.23 -3.94
N SER A 529 15.92 1.24 -4.46
CA SER A 529 15.88 0.92 -5.89
C SER A 529 15.01 -0.30 -6.24
N LEU A 530 14.58 -1.09 -5.25
CA LEU A 530 13.94 -2.41 -5.43
C LEU A 530 12.62 -2.31 -6.20
N GLU A 531 11.74 -1.42 -5.78
CA GLU A 531 10.40 -1.24 -6.33
C GLU A 531 10.42 -0.80 -7.81
N PHE A 532 11.52 -0.18 -8.23
CA PHE A 532 11.74 0.30 -9.59
C PHE A 532 12.44 -0.72 -10.51
N ARG A 533 12.75 -1.93 -10.03
CA ARG A 533 13.37 -2.97 -10.88
C ARG A 533 12.41 -3.45 -11.97
N PRO A 534 12.90 -3.93 -13.14
CA PRO A 534 12.05 -4.26 -14.28
C PRO A 534 10.94 -5.29 -13.94
N GLY A 535 9.74 -5.06 -14.47
CA GLY A 535 8.56 -5.88 -14.18
C GLY A 535 7.24 -5.14 -14.41
N LYS A 536 6.12 -5.84 -14.19
CA LYS A 536 4.74 -5.32 -14.36
C LYS A 536 4.44 -4.18 -13.39
N ARG A 537 3.60 -3.22 -13.80
CA ARG A 537 3.24 -2.03 -13.01
C ARG A 537 2.59 -2.38 -11.67
N VAL A 538 1.62 -3.30 -11.70
CA VAL A 538 0.87 -3.84 -10.55
C VAL A 538 0.43 -5.26 -10.92
N GLY A 539 0.28 -6.14 -9.92
CA GLY A 539 0.01 -7.55 -10.15
C GLY A 539 1.22 -8.19 -10.82
N LEU A 540 2.34 -8.21 -10.09
CA LEU A 540 3.62 -8.77 -10.53
C LEU A 540 3.46 -10.24 -10.88
N SER A 541 4.33 -10.72 -11.76
CA SER A 541 4.48 -12.13 -12.14
C SER A 541 5.81 -12.68 -11.65
N PRO A 542 6.05 -14.00 -11.76
CA PRO A 542 7.31 -14.62 -11.34
C PRO A 542 8.52 -14.20 -12.20
N LEU A 543 8.30 -13.39 -13.25
CA LEU A 543 9.30 -12.77 -14.11
C LEU A 543 9.69 -11.36 -13.66
N CYS A 544 9.02 -10.81 -12.64
CA CYS A 544 9.26 -9.47 -12.14
C CYS A 544 10.40 -9.48 -11.12
N TRP A 545 11.42 -8.66 -11.34
CA TRP A 545 12.59 -8.60 -10.47
C TRP A 545 12.29 -8.27 -9.00
N PRO A 546 11.31 -7.41 -8.67
CA PRO A 546 10.99 -7.18 -7.27
C PRO A 546 10.47 -8.43 -6.54
N GLU A 547 9.56 -9.20 -7.17
CA GLU A 547 9.04 -10.47 -6.63
C GLU A 547 10.16 -11.50 -6.48
N ILE A 548 11.01 -11.62 -7.51
CA ILE A 548 12.20 -12.48 -7.47
C ILE A 548 13.12 -12.09 -6.31
N THR A 549 13.34 -10.78 -6.09
CA THR A 549 14.30 -10.27 -5.11
C THR A 549 13.83 -10.53 -3.67
N ILE A 550 12.59 -10.17 -3.36
CA ILE A 550 12.08 -10.27 -1.98
C ILE A 550 11.74 -11.71 -1.57
N ASP A 551 11.63 -12.62 -2.55
CA ASP A 551 11.30 -14.03 -2.33
C ASP A 551 9.95 -14.12 -1.57
N ASP A 552 9.81 -15.01 -0.61
CA ASP A 552 8.59 -15.14 0.20
C ASP A 552 8.58 -14.28 1.47
N LYS A 553 9.54 -13.35 1.64
CA LYS A 553 9.70 -12.65 2.92
C LYS A 553 8.71 -11.48 3.11
N PRO A 554 8.19 -11.30 4.34
CA PRO A 554 7.57 -10.06 4.77
C PRO A 554 8.54 -8.89 4.57
N PHE A 555 8.02 -7.80 4.01
CA PHE A 555 8.80 -6.63 3.68
C PHE A 555 8.13 -5.37 4.23
N ALA A 556 8.82 -4.67 5.13
CA ALA A 556 8.41 -3.37 5.64
C ALA A 556 9.31 -2.28 5.09
N TYR A 557 8.77 -1.06 4.99
CA TYR A 557 9.50 0.07 4.45
C TYR A 557 9.18 1.33 5.25
N ILE A 558 10.20 1.94 5.86
CA ILE A 558 10.11 3.27 6.44
C ILE A 558 10.13 4.31 5.32
N TYR A 559 9.04 5.05 5.16
CA TYR A 559 8.84 5.96 4.01
C TYR A 559 8.39 7.36 4.44
N ALA A 560 8.72 8.38 3.65
CA ALA A 560 8.32 9.75 3.96
C ALA A 560 6.82 9.95 3.68
N VAL A 561 6.07 10.50 4.64
CA VAL A 561 4.63 10.80 4.48
C VAL A 561 4.37 11.79 3.33
N THR A 562 5.36 12.63 3.01
CA THR A 562 5.29 13.63 1.93
C THR A 562 5.47 13.04 0.53
N ASN A 563 5.84 11.76 0.40
CA ASN A 563 5.96 11.09 -0.90
C ASN A 563 5.05 9.85 -1.04
N PRO A 564 3.71 10.03 -0.97
CA PRO A 564 2.77 8.92 -1.09
C PRO A 564 2.77 8.29 -2.48
N MET A 565 3.05 9.08 -3.53
CA MET A 565 3.01 8.60 -4.91
C MET A 565 4.05 7.51 -5.19
N GLU A 566 5.25 7.64 -4.63
CA GLU A 566 6.29 6.61 -4.74
C GLU A 566 6.12 5.50 -3.69
N ALA A 567 5.61 5.81 -2.50
CA ALA A 567 5.29 4.78 -1.49
C ALA A 567 4.30 3.75 -2.05
N VAL A 568 3.30 4.20 -2.84
CA VAL A 568 2.36 3.32 -3.54
C VAL A 568 3.07 2.40 -4.54
N VAL A 569 4.15 2.86 -5.19
CA VAL A 569 4.97 2.00 -6.06
C VAL A 569 5.62 0.89 -5.25
N ALA A 570 6.18 1.19 -4.08
CA ALA A 570 6.73 0.18 -3.18
C ALA A 570 5.67 -0.83 -2.68
N LYS A 571 4.47 -0.37 -2.31
CA LYS A 571 3.34 -1.26 -1.94
C LYS A 571 3.01 -2.24 -3.05
N ARG A 572 2.85 -1.75 -4.28
CA ARG A 572 2.34 -2.52 -5.42
C ARG A 572 3.39 -3.33 -6.17
N ARG A 573 4.65 -2.88 -6.15
CA ARG A 573 5.76 -3.50 -6.88
C ARG A 573 6.78 -4.20 -6.00
N ALA A 574 6.84 -3.97 -4.70
CA ALA A 574 7.74 -4.70 -3.81
C ALA A 574 7.01 -5.43 -2.67
N TYR A 575 5.68 -5.31 -2.61
CA TYR A 575 4.86 -5.85 -1.52
C TYR A 575 5.21 -5.23 -0.16
N ALA A 576 5.64 -3.97 -0.17
CA ALA A 576 6.05 -3.26 1.02
C ALA A 576 4.85 -2.92 1.92
N VAL A 577 4.98 -3.21 3.21
CA VAL A 577 4.18 -2.59 4.27
C VAL A 577 4.83 -1.26 4.61
N ILE A 578 4.19 -0.16 4.19
CA ILE A 578 4.69 1.18 4.47
C ILE A 578 4.40 1.52 5.93
N VAL A 579 5.46 1.91 6.64
CA VAL A 579 5.38 2.58 7.94
C VAL A 579 5.93 3.97 7.72
N ASP A 580 5.03 4.95 7.62
CA ASP A 580 5.44 6.30 7.28
C ASP A 580 6.10 7.03 8.48
N HIS A 581 6.84 8.08 8.16
CA HIS A 581 7.40 9.00 9.14
C HIS A 581 7.06 10.43 8.77
N VAL A 582 6.98 11.29 9.78
CA VAL A 582 6.74 12.72 9.61
C VAL A 582 7.91 13.39 8.88
N HIS A 583 7.65 14.56 8.31
CA HIS A 583 8.66 15.39 7.67
C HIS A 583 9.71 15.90 8.69
N PRO A 584 10.90 16.33 8.24
CA PRO A 584 11.85 17.03 9.10
C PRO A 584 11.24 18.21 9.84
N PRO A 585 11.78 18.60 11.01
CA PRO A 585 11.36 19.85 11.64
C PRO A 585 11.49 21.03 10.66
N LEU A 586 10.41 21.79 10.47
CA LEU A 586 10.43 23.01 9.67
C LEU A 586 10.74 24.22 10.55
N GLU A 587 11.40 25.22 9.96
CA GLU A 587 11.65 26.51 10.60
C GLU A 587 11.42 27.65 9.60
N LEU A 588 10.98 28.80 10.11
CA LEU A 588 10.98 30.06 9.38
C LEU A 588 12.37 30.67 9.49
N ARG A 589 13.13 30.67 8.39
CA ARG A 589 14.45 31.29 8.39
C ARG A 589 14.35 32.76 7.99
N LEU A 590 14.62 33.64 8.94
CA LEU A 590 14.60 35.11 8.77
C LEU A 590 15.99 35.74 8.68
N GLU A 591 17.04 34.93 8.89
CA GLU A 591 18.42 35.41 8.93
C GLU A 591 18.88 35.94 7.56
N GLY A 592 19.56 37.09 7.57
CA GLY A 592 20.16 37.69 6.38
C GLY A 592 19.27 38.63 5.57
N LEU A 593 18.05 38.95 6.05
CA LEU A 593 17.15 39.92 5.40
C LEU A 593 17.16 41.32 6.05
N GLU A 594 17.80 41.47 7.21
CA GLU A 594 17.78 42.69 8.04
C GLU A 594 18.24 43.94 7.27
N ALA A 595 19.42 43.87 6.64
CA ALA A 595 19.98 45.00 5.89
C ALA A 595 19.10 45.42 4.70
N LEU A 596 18.41 44.46 4.07
CA LEU A 596 17.50 44.70 2.96
C LEU A 596 16.19 45.36 3.43
N GLU A 597 15.68 44.93 4.59
CA GLU A 597 14.49 45.50 5.23
C GLU A 597 14.74 46.92 5.74
N GLU A 598 15.89 47.16 6.38
CA GLU A 598 16.31 48.49 6.81
C GLU A 598 16.34 49.45 5.62
N ALA A 599 17.01 49.06 4.52
CA ALA A 599 17.11 49.90 3.33
C ALA A 599 15.73 50.15 2.68
N LEU A 600 14.83 49.16 2.70
CA LEU A 600 13.46 49.30 2.19
C LEU A 600 12.63 50.27 3.05
N ASN A 601 12.75 50.16 4.37
CA ASN A 601 12.03 51.02 5.32
C ASN A 601 12.54 52.47 5.25
N GLU A 602 13.85 52.67 5.17
CA GLU A 602 14.46 53.99 4.98
C GLU A 602 13.96 54.67 3.70
N TYR A 603 13.85 53.92 2.60
CA TYR A 603 13.30 54.42 1.35
C TYR A 603 11.83 54.84 1.48
N ARG A 604 10.99 53.98 2.06
CA ARG A 604 9.55 54.23 2.26
C ARG A 604 9.31 55.42 3.18
N GLU A 605 10.08 55.54 4.26
CA GLU A 605 9.96 56.64 5.22
C GLU A 605 10.36 57.98 4.59
N ALA A 606 11.49 58.02 3.87
CA ALA A 606 11.95 59.24 3.19
C ALA A 606 10.96 59.71 2.11
N ARG A 607 10.43 58.77 1.31
CA ARG A 607 9.36 59.04 0.34
C ARG A 607 8.09 59.57 1.00
N GLY A 608 7.62 58.93 2.07
CA GLY A 608 6.40 59.33 2.79
C GLY A 608 6.48 60.73 3.40
N LYS A 609 7.68 61.22 3.72
CA LYS A 609 7.93 62.58 4.22
C LYS A 609 8.22 63.62 3.12
N GLY A 610 8.30 63.20 1.85
CA GLY A 610 8.64 64.08 0.73
C GLY A 610 10.11 64.50 0.67
N ASP A 611 11.01 63.79 1.34
CA ASP A 611 12.46 64.06 1.33
C ASP A 611 13.13 63.32 0.15
N GLU A 612 13.09 63.94 -1.02
CA GLU A 612 13.59 63.37 -2.27
C GLU A 612 15.10 63.04 -2.23
N ALA A 613 15.90 63.85 -1.54
CA ALA A 613 17.35 63.64 -1.44
C ALA A 613 17.67 62.39 -0.61
N ARG A 614 17.00 62.24 0.55
CA ARG A 614 17.14 61.05 1.39
C ARG A 614 16.56 59.81 0.72
N ALA A 615 15.45 59.94 -0.01
CA ALA A 615 14.85 58.85 -0.76
C ALA A 615 15.77 58.33 -1.87
N ALA A 616 16.49 59.21 -2.57
CA ALA A 616 17.44 58.81 -3.60
C ALA A 616 18.63 58.01 -3.04
N GLU A 617 19.17 58.42 -1.88
CA GLU A 617 20.28 57.71 -1.22
C GLU A 617 19.82 56.35 -0.66
N ALA A 618 18.67 56.30 0.01
CA ALA A 618 18.08 55.06 0.51
C ALA A 618 17.76 54.07 -0.64
N LEU A 619 17.32 54.58 -1.80
CA LEU A 619 17.08 53.77 -2.98
C LEU A 619 18.36 53.15 -3.55
N LYS A 620 19.48 53.87 -3.49
CA LYS A 620 20.80 53.35 -3.91
C LYS A 620 21.25 52.22 -2.97
N ARG A 621 21.14 52.43 -1.66
CA ARG A 621 21.41 51.38 -0.65
C ARG A 621 20.52 50.15 -0.87
N LEU A 622 19.22 50.35 -1.13
CA LEU A 622 18.28 49.27 -1.42
C LEU A 622 18.69 48.45 -2.66
N ARG A 623 19.17 49.11 -3.73
CA ARG A 623 19.71 48.42 -4.91
C ARG A 623 20.96 47.61 -4.59
N GLU A 624 21.86 48.17 -3.80
CA GLU A 624 23.10 47.49 -3.40
C GLU A 624 22.81 46.25 -2.55
N GLU A 625 21.92 46.36 -1.56
CA GLU A 625 21.53 45.22 -0.71
C GLU A 625 20.74 44.17 -1.50
N ALA A 626 19.84 44.57 -2.40
CA ALA A 626 19.14 43.63 -3.26
C ALA A 626 20.08 42.87 -4.21
N SER A 627 21.12 43.55 -4.71
CA SER A 627 22.18 42.94 -5.53
C SER A 627 23.04 41.96 -4.73
N LYS A 628 23.45 42.33 -3.50
CA LYS A 628 24.19 41.44 -2.59
C LYS A 628 23.39 40.18 -2.22
N ALA A 629 22.08 40.34 -2.01
CA ALA A 629 21.16 39.24 -1.75
C ALA A 629 20.86 38.38 -2.99
N GLY A 630 21.35 38.76 -4.18
CA GLY A 630 21.15 38.00 -5.41
C GLY A 630 19.70 38.01 -5.91
N ILE A 631 18.91 39.02 -5.54
CA ILE A 631 17.51 39.12 -5.97
C ILE A 631 17.49 39.38 -7.47
N PRO A 632 16.83 38.53 -8.28
CA PRO A 632 16.75 38.73 -9.72
C PRO A 632 15.81 39.89 -10.01
N LEU A 633 16.37 41.09 -10.12
CA LEU A 633 15.64 42.30 -10.47
C LEU A 633 15.52 42.41 -12.00
N PRO A 634 14.31 42.59 -12.56
CA PRO A 634 14.14 43.06 -13.95
C PRO A 634 14.92 44.37 -14.19
N GLY A 635 15.19 44.73 -15.45
CA GLY A 635 16.07 45.84 -15.88
C GLY A 635 15.90 47.22 -15.19
N SER A 636 15.64 48.30 -15.94
CA SER A 636 15.55 49.63 -15.34
C SER A 636 14.23 49.83 -14.58
N LEU A 637 14.14 49.32 -13.35
CA LEU A 637 13.02 49.55 -12.45
C LEU A 637 13.05 50.97 -11.87
N SER A 638 11.88 51.60 -11.79
CA SER A 638 11.67 52.80 -10.97
C SER A 638 11.92 52.50 -9.49
N GLY A 639 12.03 53.55 -8.67
CA GLY A 639 12.28 53.38 -7.24
C GLY A 639 11.15 52.65 -6.51
N GLU A 640 9.90 52.91 -6.89
CA GLU A 640 8.73 52.27 -6.28
C GLU A 640 8.61 50.81 -6.69
N GLU A 641 8.82 50.49 -7.97
CA GLU A 641 8.79 49.11 -8.47
C GLU A 641 9.88 48.25 -7.83
N LEU A 642 11.08 48.82 -7.63
CA LEU A 642 12.15 48.14 -6.90
C LEU A 642 11.74 47.85 -5.45
N ALA A 643 11.22 48.86 -4.74
CA ALA A 643 10.80 48.72 -3.36
C ALA A 643 9.68 47.68 -3.21
N GLU A 644 8.76 47.61 -4.17
CA GLU A 644 7.71 46.61 -4.21
C GLU A 644 8.26 45.19 -4.48
N GLU A 645 9.16 45.02 -5.44
CA GLU A 645 9.77 43.70 -5.73
C GLU A 645 10.60 43.19 -4.55
N VAL A 646 11.38 44.07 -3.92
CA VAL A 646 12.15 43.75 -2.72
C VAL A 646 11.22 43.38 -1.57
N HIS A 647 10.13 44.13 -1.37
CA HIS A 647 9.12 43.78 -0.36
C HIS A 647 8.48 42.41 -0.64
N ARG A 648 8.08 42.14 -1.89
CA ARG A 648 7.53 40.84 -2.30
C ARG A 648 8.54 39.71 -2.13
N PHE A 649 9.83 39.97 -2.32
CA PHE A 649 10.88 39.00 -2.03
C PHE A 649 11.01 38.72 -0.54
N ILE A 650 11.10 39.76 0.29
CA ILE A 650 11.17 39.64 1.75
C ILE A 650 9.96 38.86 2.27
N ASP A 651 8.75 39.20 1.85
CA ASP A 651 7.53 38.50 2.29
C ASP A 651 7.54 37.03 1.87
N ARG A 652 7.96 36.72 0.63
CA ARG A 652 8.10 35.32 0.18
C ARG A 652 9.14 34.57 1.00
N ALA A 653 10.30 35.17 1.25
CA ALA A 653 11.36 34.55 2.04
C ALA A 653 10.89 34.27 3.48
N ARG A 654 10.21 35.26 4.10
CA ARG A 654 9.59 35.13 5.43
C ARG A 654 8.50 34.06 5.50
N MET A 655 7.74 33.88 4.42
CA MET A 655 6.69 32.86 4.33
C MET A 655 7.22 31.48 3.91
N SER A 656 8.50 31.37 3.52
CA SER A 656 9.10 30.12 3.10
C SER A 656 9.57 29.32 4.31
N MET A 657 8.88 28.21 4.60
CA MET A 657 9.35 27.23 5.57
C MET A 657 10.42 26.36 4.95
N VAL A 658 11.53 26.17 5.67
CA VAL A 658 12.64 25.31 5.26
C VAL A 658 12.84 24.18 6.26
N GLU A 659 13.38 23.06 5.80
CA GLU A 659 13.74 21.95 6.68
C GLU A 659 14.94 22.35 7.57
N HIS A 660 14.76 22.27 8.88
CA HIS A 660 15.80 22.42 9.88
C HIS A 660 16.26 21.04 10.36
N GLY A 661 17.18 20.45 9.60
CA GLY A 661 17.77 19.14 9.89
C GLY A 661 16.97 17.99 9.28
N LEU A 662 17.03 16.82 9.92
CA LEU A 662 16.37 15.59 9.46
C LEU A 662 15.47 15.05 10.57
N HIS A 663 14.41 14.34 10.19
CA HIS A 663 13.61 13.60 11.16
C HIS A 663 14.36 12.35 11.64
N VAL A 664 14.19 11.99 12.91
CA VAL A 664 14.60 10.67 13.41
C VAL A 664 13.35 9.86 13.70
N PHE A 665 13.25 8.66 13.13
CA PHE A 665 12.03 7.86 13.22
C PHE A 665 11.64 7.55 14.68
N GLY A 666 10.37 7.82 15.01
CA GLY A 666 9.83 7.65 16.35
C GLY A 666 10.19 8.77 17.32
N ASP A 667 10.85 9.84 16.87
CA ASP A 667 11.08 11.04 17.66
C ASP A 667 9.79 11.85 17.82
N THR A 668 9.31 11.92 19.05
CA THR A 668 8.14 12.72 19.44
C THR A 668 8.56 13.90 20.32
N SER A 669 9.80 14.39 20.19
CA SER A 669 10.26 15.55 20.94
C SER A 669 9.31 16.73 20.72
N PRO A 670 9.16 17.62 21.73
CA PRO A 670 8.29 18.77 21.63
C PRO A 670 8.52 19.61 20.36
N ARG A 671 9.79 19.77 19.95
CA ARG A 671 10.17 20.45 18.72
C ARG A 671 9.61 19.77 17.47
N THR A 672 9.78 18.45 17.34
CA THR A 672 9.23 17.69 16.20
C THR A 672 7.70 17.70 16.17
N ALA A 673 7.05 17.62 17.33
CA ALA A 673 5.60 17.70 17.43
C ALA A 673 5.08 19.10 17.03
N ALA A 674 5.76 20.14 17.50
CA ALA A 674 5.47 21.53 17.19
C ALA A 674 5.63 21.84 15.70
N SER A 675 6.77 21.50 15.12
CA SER A 675 7.01 21.68 13.68
C SER A 675 5.98 20.92 12.84
N THR A 676 5.59 19.72 13.28
CA THR A 676 4.55 18.93 12.62
C THR A 676 3.19 19.63 12.66
N ALA A 677 2.80 20.16 13.82
CA ALA A 677 1.57 20.91 13.98
C ALA A 677 1.56 22.18 13.12
N VAL A 678 2.68 22.93 13.10
CA VAL A 678 2.84 24.13 12.26
C VAL A 678 2.68 23.79 10.77
N ALA A 679 3.31 22.71 10.29
CA ALA A 679 3.17 22.29 8.90
C ALA A 679 1.73 21.92 8.53
N ILE A 680 1.05 21.13 9.38
CA ILE A 680 -0.35 20.72 9.18
C ILE A 680 -1.27 21.94 9.15
N VAL A 681 -1.09 22.88 10.07
CA VAL A 681 -1.92 24.09 10.18
C VAL A 681 -1.65 25.05 9.01
N SER A 682 -0.43 25.09 8.50
CA SER A 682 -0.06 25.98 7.38
C SER A 682 -0.50 25.44 6.01
N HIS A 683 -0.80 24.14 5.90
CA HIS A 683 -1.14 23.47 4.63
C HIS A 683 -2.50 22.74 4.64
N GLY A 684 -3.24 22.79 5.75
CA GLY A 684 -4.51 22.09 5.93
C GLY A 684 -5.73 22.92 5.49
N PRO A 685 -6.59 22.44 4.59
CA PRO A 685 -7.94 23.01 4.42
C PRO A 685 -8.84 22.60 5.62
N PRO A 686 -9.80 23.41 6.13
CA PRO A 686 -10.30 24.73 5.69
C PRO A 686 -10.15 25.85 6.76
N TRP A 687 -9.17 25.77 7.66
CA TRP A 687 -9.05 26.73 8.77
C TRP A 687 -8.20 27.95 8.37
N PRO A 688 -8.57 29.18 8.78
CA PRO A 688 -7.62 30.30 8.77
C PRO A 688 -6.37 29.87 9.57
N PRO A 689 -5.14 30.07 9.04
CA PRO A 689 -3.93 29.65 9.73
C PRO A 689 -3.92 30.15 11.18
N LEU A 690 -3.76 29.26 12.15
CA LEU A 690 -3.68 29.60 13.59
C LEU A 690 -2.67 30.74 13.85
N ILE A 691 -1.60 30.76 13.03
CA ILE A 691 -0.56 31.77 13.02
C ILE A 691 -1.15 33.17 12.79
N ASP A 692 -2.12 33.33 11.89
CA ASP A 692 -2.71 34.63 11.58
C ASP A 692 -3.54 35.15 12.77
N ARG A 693 -4.21 34.26 13.51
CA ARG A 693 -4.95 34.64 14.74
C ARG A 693 -4.02 34.94 15.90
N LEU A 694 -2.92 34.19 16.04
CA LEU A 694 -1.89 34.46 17.04
C LEU A 694 -1.18 35.78 16.76
N GLU A 695 -0.94 36.10 15.49
CA GLU A 695 -0.39 37.38 15.07
C GLU A 695 -1.33 38.54 15.41
N GLU A 696 -2.64 38.41 15.13
CA GLU A 696 -3.65 39.40 15.52
C GLU A 696 -3.70 39.58 17.05
N TRP A 697 -3.63 38.48 17.81
CA TRP A 697 -3.59 38.50 19.27
C TRP A 697 -2.34 39.19 19.83
N LEU A 698 -1.16 38.94 19.24
CA LEU A 698 0.10 39.59 19.61
C LEU A 698 0.08 41.09 19.31
N ARG A 699 -0.42 41.49 18.13
CA ARG A 699 -0.61 42.90 17.77
C ARG A 699 -1.58 43.60 18.74
N GLY A 700 -2.66 42.93 19.13
CA GLY A 700 -3.61 43.42 20.14
C GLY A 700 -3.02 43.62 21.54
N ARG A 701 -1.87 43.00 21.85
CA ARG A 701 -1.13 43.16 23.10
C ARG A 701 0.07 44.10 23.00
N GLY A 702 0.18 44.86 21.92
CA GLY A 702 1.23 45.88 21.75
C GLY A 702 2.60 45.33 21.35
N VAL A 703 2.68 44.05 20.94
CA VAL A 703 3.90 43.49 20.37
C VAL A 703 4.02 43.99 18.92
N CYS A 704 4.77 45.08 18.73
CA CYS A 704 5.08 45.69 17.42
C CYS A 704 6.47 45.27 16.93
N SER A 705 6.68 43.97 16.73
CA SER A 705 7.93 43.43 16.18
C SER A 705 7.77 43.17 14.67
N HIS A 706 8.83 43.39 13.88
CA HIS A 706 8.83 43.02 12.46
C HIS A 706 8.69 41.49 12.25
N ASP A 707 8.83 40.72 13.32
CA ASP A 707 8.80 39.26 13.41
C ASP A 707 7.59 38.75 14.22
N CYS A 708 6.45 39.46 14.22
CA CYS A 708 5.25 38.96 14.93
C CYS A 708 4.83 37.55 14.47
N ARG A 709 5.13 37.18 13.22
CA ARG A 709 4.78 35.88 12.65
C ARG A 709 5.76 34.78 13.06
N GLY A 710 7.07 35.01 13.07
CA GLY A 710 8.05 34.06 13.59
C GLY A 710 7.97 33.93 15.10
N LEU A 711 7.59 35.01 15.81
CA LEU A 711 7.21 34.93 17.21
C LEU A 711 5.94 34.10 17.41
N ALA A 712 4.89 34.29 16.61
CA ALA A 712 3.66 33.49 16.68
C ALA A 712 3.92 31.99 16.43
N ALA A 713 4.79 31.66 15.46
CA ALA A 713 5.21 30.29 15.21
C ALA A 713 5.94 29.71 16.43
N ARG A 714 7.00 30.36 16.92
CA ARG A 714 7.75 29.94 18.12
C ARG A 714 6.86 29.81 19.36
N LEU A 715 5.87 30.67 19.49
CA LEU A 715 4.91 30.68 20.59
C LEU A 715 3.91 29.52 20.48
N ALA A 716 3.50 29.15 19.27
CA ALA A 716 2.76 27.91 19.04
C ALA A 716 3.62 26.67 19.35
N GLU A 717 4.91 26.70 19.02
CA GLU A 717 5.84 25.61 19.35
C GLU A 717 6.03 25.43 20.86
N GLU A 718 6.34 26.52 21.56
CA GLU A 718 6.54 26.53 23.02
C GLU A 718 5.24 26.15 23.75
N ALA A 719 4.09 26.68 23.31
CA ALA A 719 2.79 26.34 23.90
C ALA A 719 2.45 24.85 23.72
N LEU A 720 2.68 24.28 22.53
CA LEU A 720 2.45 22.87 22.29
C LEU A 720 3.45 22.01 23.10
N ALA A 721 4.70 22.44 23.20
CA ALA A 721 5.71 21.77 24.00
C ALA A 721 5.33 21.69 25.48
N MET A 722 4.81 22.78 26.04
CA MET A 722 4.33 22.85 27.42
C MET A 722 3.11 21.96 27.66
N LEU A 723 2.15 21.94 26.72
CA LEU A 723 0.99 21.03 26.81
C LEU A 723 1.42 19.56 26.81
N LEU A 724 2.39 19.20 25.96
CA LEU A 724 2.93 17.85 25.89
C LEU A 724 3.70 17.46 27.17
N GLN A 725 4.51 18.37 27.72
CA GLN A 725 5.21 18.16 29.00
C GLN A 725 4.24 17.98 30.18
N GLN A 726 3.09 18.65 30.14
CA GLN A 726 2.03 18.52 31.13
C GLN A 726 1.14 17.29 30.92
N GLY A 727 1.40 16.47 29.89
CA GLY A 727 0.62 15.26 29.59
C GLY A 727 -0.80 15.54 29.10
N VAL A 728 -1.08 16.75 28.61
CA VAL A 728 -2.42 17.17 28.19
C VAL A 728 -2.79 16.46 26.89
N GLN A 729 -3.85 15.64 26.95
CA GLN A 729 -4.40 14.96 25.77
C GLN A 729 -5.36 15.89 25.00
N SER A 730 -5.62 15.57 23.73
CA SER A 730 -6.49 16.38 22.85
C SER A 730 -7.89 16.62 23.44
N GLY A 731 -8.46 15.65 24.17
CA GLY A 731 -9.75 15.77 24.85
C GLY A 731 -9.75 16.59 26.15
N MET A 732 -8.57 17.00 26.63
CA MET A 732 -8.38 17.80 27.86
C MET A 732 -8.10 19.27 27.58
N LEU A 733 -7.98 19.65 26.30
CA LEU A 733 -7.74 21.03 25.89
C LEU A 733 -8.99 21.89 26.10
N THR A 734 -8.91 22.85 27.00
CA THR A 734 -9.92 23.90 27.18
C THR A 734 -9.39 25.26 26.73
N PRO A 735 -10.27 26.20 26.33
CA PRO A 735 -9.85 27.56 25.97
C PRO A 735 -9.07 28.28 27.09
N SER A 736 -9.40 28.03 28.36
CA SER A 736 -8.72 28.60 29.51
C SER A 736 -7.31 28.03 29.72
N LEU A 737 -7.12 26.72 29.49
CA LEU A 737 -5.81 26.10 29.53
C LEU A 737 -4.92 26.61 28.40
N LEU A 738 -5.47 26.71 27.19
CA LEU A 738 -4.76 27.23 26.02
C LEU A 738 -4.33 28.69 26.24
N ALA A 739 -5.21 29.55 26.75
CA ALA A 739 -4.88 30.94 27.06
C ALA A 739 -3.74 31.05 28.09
N LYS A 740 -3.80 30.26 29.16
CA LYS A 740 -2.75 30.23 30.20
C LYS A 740 -1.40 29.79 29.65
N VAL A 741 -1.39 28.73 28.83
CA VAL A 741 -0.16 28.22 28.22
C VAL A 741 0.42 29.21 27.21
N LEU A 742 -0.43 29.85 26.39
CA LEU A 742 0.02 30.89 25.47
C LEU A 742 0.62 32.09 26.22
N GLU A 743 0.02 32.53 27.33
CA GLU A 743 0.56 33.61 28.16
C GLU A 743 1.92 33.26 28.78
N GLU A 744 2.07 32.05 29.31
CA GLU A 744 3.32 31.59 29.88
C GLU A 744 4.41 31.42 28.79
N ALA A 745 4.06 30.85 27.63
CA ALA A 745 4.95 30.78 26.47
C ALA A 745 5.37 32.17 25.97
N THR A 746 4.45 33.14 25.94
CA THR A 746 4.73 34.54 25.58
C THR A 746 5.76 35.14 26.53
N SER A 747 5.55 34.97 27.85
CA SER A 747 6.43 35.53 28.88
C SER A 747 7.85 34.95 28.80
N ARG A 748 8.00 33.67 28.43
CA ARG A 748 9.31 33.04 28.22
C ARG A 748 10.03 33.52 26.97
N LEU A 749 9.30 33.69 25.86
CA LEU A 749 9.89 34.03 24.56
C LEU A 749 10.21 35.51 24.41
N VAL A 750 9.40 36.40 24.97
CA VAL A 750 9.55 37.84 24.79
C VAL A 750 10.43 38.47 25.89
N GLY A 751 10.63 37.78 27.03
CA GLY A 751 11.31 38.32 28.20
C GLY A 751 10.49 39.49 28.77
N ALA A 752 9.73 39.22 29.84
CA ALA A 752 8.88 40.23 30.46
C ALA A 752 9.64 41.50 30.85
#